data_AF-M1WSK2-F1
#
_entry.id   AF-M1WSK2-F1
#
_cell.length_a   1.000
_cell.length_b   1.000
_cell.length_c   1.000
_cell.angle_alpha   90.00
_cell.angle_beta   90.00
_cell.angle_gamma   90.00
#
_symmetry.space_group_name_H-M   'P 1'
#
loop_
_entity.id
_entity.type
_entity.pdbx_description
1 polymer ?
#
loop_
_entity_poly.entity_id
_entity_poly.type
_entity_poly.pdbx_seq_one_letter_code
_entity_poly.pdbx_strand_id
1 'polypeptide(L)'
;MSRVEIKTSCTRDCPNTCGLVATVADGRLVKLAGDPCHPLTKGVACHKTAKYIHRVYSPERIVHPMLKEGGRWRQASWDEVFDLIADRLKITVAESGPEAILYYQGNGERTALKLLNKYFFNLMGGVTTMRGSLCGGAGQGAQELDLGKRISHDPLDHGNSRSIILWARNPVSTNISLVPLVRTIKKRGGTVIVIDPVRSRSAALGDRHIAPTPGGDGYLAMAAAKLILAAGAEDREFLFTYSVGFEAYQAILNRFSVEELCSLAGVSVMDATFLADTLVREKPTATLLGWGVHRYEHAHYSIRPIDALGALSGNIGVAGGGVSQGFEEYAPYDQTYWGDELNPPRRTFLHPKLGEEILGATNPPIRMIYVTSGNPVCMAPHSCKVRQAFGRAEFMVYSGHFMDDTASLADVFLPATTFLEENDIVAGYGHNFVGAVNQVIPPVGECLSEFHMFHALAERFPFAGRFQRPVDAWLQDICAPLWAQGTSLEAVREGAFRMDAPMVPYADKTFPTESGKFQFMTEFDPMEQIVSDRRYPYKLLTIAPHSFICSERTMAEHSALPSVTMHAQEAERNGVQDGMVVSVSSSVGEVRARLKVDASMRRDVVIAERGGWAKAGHGLNQLTRDIPSLVGQGTPFYDTSVAIGPVYEKSARILVVRERDLSPEGTFCKELERQGAMLVTLRPDGGDPLPETLSDFDGLVVFGGPEQIQNGCSKGYLDPLMRLMRECDAAGKPVAGIRHGCHLLALAHGGSVKALDEPEFGFSQPRRTELGRVDSVVGGTGPVPELMGYHCDSFDLPSGASLLMEGASGDKQCFKVGQCSYGFEFHPGADSSIVMHWIELFRQDESIREGRFRMRYDDAFFEALMTRLPLLLADSEAFCRHMVQKWLESVVSV
;
A
#
# COMPACT_ATOMS: atom_id res chain seq x y z
N MET A 1 4.31 -36.69 11.09
CA MET A 1 4.22 -35.28 10.67
C MET A 1 5.56 -34.89 10.10
N SER A 2 5.63 -34.65 8.79
CA SER A 2 6.87 -34.18 8.17
C SER A 2 7.00 -32.70 8.48
N ARG A 3 8.13 -32.32 9.07
CA ARG A 3 8.47 -30.93 9.33
C ARG A 3 9.78 -30.63 8.62
N VAL A 4 9.77 -29.63 7.75
CA VAL A 4 10.93 -29.22 6.97
C VAL A 4 11.16 -27.73 7.17
N GLU A 5 12.43 -27.35 7.25
CA GLU A 5 12.84 -25.95 7.26
C GLU A 5 13.52 -25.63 5.93
N ILE A 6 13.06 -24.56 5.29
CA ILE A 6 13.52 -24.13 3.97
C ILE A 6 14.01 -22.69 4.12
N LYS A 7 15.25 -22.44 3.71
CA LYS A 7 15.78 -21.07 3.62
C LYS A 7 15.23 -20.39 2.38
N THR A 8 14.89 -19.12 2.47
CA THR A 8 14.44 -18.30 1.34
C THR A 8 14.73 -16.83 1.64
N SER A 9 14.40 -15.92 0.72
CA SER A 9 14.70 -14.49 0.84
C SER A 9 13.43 -13.66 0.68
N CYS A 10 13.27 -12.63 1.50
CA CYS A 10 12.14 -11.71 1.44
C CYS A 10 12.24 -10.82 0.20
N THR A 11 11.28 -10.91 -0.72
CA THR A 11 11.25 -10.13 -1.98
C THR A 11 10.48 -8.81 -1.89
N ARG A 12 9.87 -8.53 -0.72
CA ARG A 12 9.06 -7.33 -0.52
C ARG A 12 9.87 -6.04 -0.69
N ASP A 13 9.23 -4.98 -1.18
CA ASP A 13 9.87 -3.69 -1.47
C ASP A 13 10.35 -2.95 -0.20
N CYS A 14 11.51 -3.37 0.31
CA CYS A 14 12.18 -2.84 1.48
C CYS A 14 13.71 -3.04 1.33
N PRO A 15 14.56 -2.11 1.81
CA PRO A 15 16.02 -2.23 1.68
C PRO A 15 16.67 -3.48 2.30
N ASN A 16 15.96 -4.26 3.11
CA ASN A 16 16.57 -5.32 3.92
C ASN A 16 16.83 -6.64 3.21
N THR A 17 16.04 -6.96 2.15
CA THR A 17 15.98 -8.28 1.50
C THR A 17 16.32 -9.42 2.47
N CYS A 18 15.55 -9.53 3.55
CA CYS A 18 15.92 -10.38 4.69
C CYS A 18 16.08 -11.85 4.26
N GLY A 19 17.17 -12.50 4.67
CA GLY A 19 17.22 -13.96 4.70
C GLY A 19 16.21 -14.51 5.71
N LEU A 20 15.45 -15.53 5.31
CA LEU A 20 14.36 -16.12 6.06
C LEU A 20 14.52 -17.64 6.18
N VAL A 21 13.94 -18.20 7.24
CA VAL A 21 13.68 -19.64 7.40
C VAL A 21 12.17 -19.82 7.51
N ALA A 22 11.64 -20.61 6.58
CA ALA A 22 10.25 -21.02 6.57
C ALA A 22 10.11 -22.43 7.12
N THR A 23 9.19 -22.64 8.06
CA THR A 23 8.85 -23.96 8.59
C THR A 23 7.57 -24.45 7.92
N VAL A 24 7.66 -25.60 7.26
CA VAL A 24 6.52 -26.30 6.64
C VAL A 24 6.20 -27.53 7.47
N ALA A 25 4.94 -27.68 7.83
CA ALA A 25 4.41 -28.87 8.51
C ALA A 25 3.26 -29.43 7.69
N ASP A 26 3.35 -30.71 7.33
CA ASP A 26 2.33 -31.42 6.56
C ASP A 26 1.90 -30.66 5.28
N GLY A 27 2.89 -30.14 4.54
CA GLY A 27 2.68 -29.39 3.28
C GLY A 27 2.22 -27.93 3.44
N ARG A 28 1.98 -27.46 4.67
CA ARG A 28 1.52 -26.09 4.95
C ARG A 28 2.60 -25.25 5.62
N LEU A 29 2.75 -23.99 5.19
CA LEU A 29 3.61 -23.02 5.85
C LEU A 29 3.01 -22.61 7.20
N VAL A 30 3.73 -22.91 8.30
CA VAL A 30 3.26 -22.64 9.67
C VAL A 30 4.08 -21.57 10.40
N LYS A 31 5.30 -21.27 9.94
CA LYS A 31 6.15 -20.24 10.54
C LYS A 31 7.08 -19.62 9.51
N LEU A 32 7.29 -18.31 9.60
CA LEU A 32 8.27 -17.57 8.81
C LEU A 32 9.07 -16.66 9.73
N ALA A 33 10.37 -16.89 9.83
CA ALA A 33 11.28 -16.16 10.71
C ALA A 33 12.55 -15.73 9.96
N GLY A 34 13.35 -14.82 10.53
CA GLY A 34 14.64 -14.45 9.95
C GLY A 34 15.65 -15.60 10.08
N ASP A 35 16.53 -15.75 9.09
CA ASP A 35 17.63 -16.72 9.10
C ASP A 35 18.76 -16.24 10.03
N PRO A 36 19.05 -16.97 11.13
CA PRO A 36 20.17 -16.65 12.02
C PRO A 36 21.54 -16.67 11.34
N CYS A 37 21.68 -17.44 10.26
CA CYS A 37 22.92 -17.57 9.50
C CYS A 37 23.13 -16.46 8.47
N HIS A 38 22.11 -15.64 8.17
CA HIS A 38 22.25 -14.58 7.19
C HIS A 38 23.27 -13.52 7.68
N PRO A 39 24.35 -13.22 6.92
CA PRO A 39 25.49 -12.43 7.43
C PRO A 39 25.12 -11.03 7.94
N LEU A 40 24.17 -10.36 7.28
CA LEU A 40 23.71 -9.03 7.67
C LEU A 40 22.58 -9.07 8.71
N THR A 41 21.44 -9.67 8.38
CA THR A 41 20.22 -9.61 9.20
C THR A 41 20.29 -10.48 10.45
N LYS A 42 21.10 -11.55 10.50
CA LYS A 42 21.37 -12.38 11.70
C LYS A 42 20.10 -12.77 12.46
N GLY A 43 19.08 -13.25 11.75
CA GLY A 43 17.79 -13.66 12.32
C GLY A 43 16.77 -12.54 12.50
N VAL A 44 17.13 -11.28 12.26
CA VAL A 44 16.19 -10.15 12.35
C VAL A 44 15.27 -10.12 11.13
N ALA A 45 13.99 -10.27 11.38
CA ALA A 45 12.91 -10.03 10.42
C ALA A 45 11.87 -9.08 11.03
N CYS A 46 11.14 -8.35 10.18
CA CYS A 46 10.13 -7.41 10.66
C CYS A 46 8.82 -8.12 11.01
N HIS A 47 7.95 -7.47 11.79
CA HIS A 47 6.64 -8.05 12.13
C HIS A 47 5.77 -8.35 10.88
N LYS A 48 5.98 -7.61 9.79
CA LYS A 48 5.29 -7.84 8.50
C LYS A 48 5.64 -9.19 7.89
N THR A 49 6.83 -9.71 8.17
CA THR A 49 7.28 -11.04 7.72
C THR A 49 6.46 -12.13 8.40
N ALA A 50 6.35 -12.10 9.72
CA ALA A 50 5.58 -13.10 10.46
C ALA A 50 4.10 -13.11 10.02
N LYS A 51 3.53 -11.93 9.76
CA LYS A 51 2.15 -11.79 9.28
C LYS A 51 1.95 -12.17 7.81
N TYR A 52 3.01 -12.37 7.03
CA TYR A 52 2.91 -12.66 5.60
C TYR A 52 2.20 -13.99 5.31
N ILE A 53 2.24 -14.95 6.26
CA ILE A 53 1.49 -16.21 6.17
C ILE A 53 -0.02 -15.95 6.01
N HIS A 54 -0.56 -14.93 6.68
CA HIS A 54 -1.97 -14.54 6.53
C HIS A 54 -2.29 -14.04 5.12
N ARG A 55 -1.31 -13.47 4.41
CA ARG A 55 -1.47 -13.05 3.01
C ARG A 55 -1.49 -14.25 2.07
N VAL A 56 -0.59 -15.23 2.28
CA VAL A 56 -0.50 -16.46 1.46
C VAL A 56 -1.82 -17.21 1.48
N TYR A 57 -2.42 -17.36 2.66
CA TYR A 57 -3.68 -18.07 2.89
C TYR A 57 -4.88 -17.14 3.11
N SER A 58 -4.82 -15.91 2.59
CA SER A 58 -5.92 -14.98 2.76
C SER A 58 -7.16 -15.50 2.03
N PRO A 59 -8.35 -15.50 2.67
CA PRO A 59 -9.62 -15.78 2.00
C PRO A 59 -9.97 -14.81 0.88
N GLU A 60 -9.30 -13.65 0.81
CA GLU A 60 -9.50 -12.64 -0.25
C GLU A 60 -8.53 -12.84 -1.43
N ARG A 61 -7.59 -13.79 -1.34
CA ARG A 61 -6.61 -14.02 -2.41
C ARG A 61 -7.30 -14.69 -3.60
N ILE A 62 -7.12 -14.12 -4.79
CA ILE A 62 -7.56 -14.74 -6.03
C ILE A 62 -6.56 -15.83 -6.42
N VAL A 63 -7.05 -17.06 -6.61
CA VAL A 63 -6.21 -18.24 -6.86
C VAL A 63 -6.54 -18.97 -8.16
N HIS A 64 -7.41 -18.38 -9.00
CA HIS A 64 -7.74 -18.88 -10.34
C HIS A 64 -7.71 -17.73 -11.35
N PRO A 65 -7.40 -18.00 -12.63
CA PRO A 65 -7.55 -17.00 -13.70
C PRO A 65 -8.99 -16.50 -13.78
N MET A 66 -9.16 -15.20 -13.95
CA MET A 66 -10.48 -14.58 -14.03
C MET A 66 -10.61 -13.77 -15.32
N LEU A 67 -11.78 -13.87 -15.93
CA LEU A 67 -12.20 -13.06 -17.08
C LEU A 67 -13.43 -12.23 -16.71
N LYS A 68 -13.46 -10.98 -17.15
CA LYS A 68 -14.59 -10.08 -16.98
C LYS A 68 -15.49 -10.11 -18.22
N GLU A 69 -16.73 -10.53 -18.07
CA GLU A 69 -17.75 -10.58 -19.12
C GLU A 69 -19.03 -9.90 -18.66
N GLY A 70 -19.58 -9.00 -19.49
CA GLY A 70 -20.78 -8.23 -19.12
C GLY A 70 -20.64 -7.45 -17.80
N GLY A 71 -19.40 -7.07 -17.45
CA GLY A 71 -19.07 -6.39 -16.20
C GLY A 71 -18.91 -7.29 -14.97
N ARG A 72 -19.03 -8.62 -15.12
CA ARG A 72 -18.92 -9.60 -14.03
C ARG A 72 -17.70 -10.49 -14.19
N TRP A 73 -17.09 -10.87 -13.08
CA TRP A 73 -15.97 -11.80 -13.07
C TRP A 73 -16.47 -13.24 -13.13
N ARG A 74 -15.84 -14.06 -13.97
CA ARG A 74 -15.98 -15.51 -13.95
C ARG A 74 -14.61 -16.17 -13.98
N GLN A 75 -14.52 -17.34 -13.37
CA GLN A 75 -13.33 -18.16 -13.49
C GLN A 75 -13.13 -18.57 -14.95
N ALA A 76 -11.88 -18.60 -15.38
CA ALA A 76 -11.45 -19.01 -16.71
C ALA A 76 -10.29 -19.99 -16.58
N SER A 77 -10.02 -20.76 -17.65
CA SER A 77 -8.80 -21.57 -17.71
C SER A 77 -7.60 -20.70 -18.09
N TRP A 78 -6.39 -21.17 -17.76
CA TRP A 78 -5.16 -20.53 -18.21
C TRP A 78 -5.05 -20.42 -19.74
N ASP A 79 -5.45 -21.47 -20.47
CA ASP A 79 -5.43 -21.44 -21.94
C ASP A 79 -6.40 -20.40 -22.50
N GLU A 80 -7.61 -20.32 -21.96
CA GLU A 80 -8.62 -19.34 -22.38
C GLU A 80 -8.09 -17.90 -22.21
N VAL A 81 -7.53 -17.59 -21.03
CA VAL A 81 -7.01 -16.23 -20.79
C VAL A 81 -5.77 -15.94 -21.64
N PHE A 82 -4.86 -16.89 -21.83
CA PHE A 82 -3.65 -16.65 -22.63
C PHE A 82 -3.94 -16.56 -24.12
N ASP A 83 -4.90 -17.32 -24.64
CA ASP A 83 -5.35 -17.20 -26.03
C ASP A 83 -5.96 -15.82 -26.27
N LEU A 84 -6.86 -15.38 -25.38
CA LEU A 84 -7.46 -14.05 -25.46
C LEU A 84 -6.41 -12.94 -25.36
N ILE A 85 -5.47 -13.04 -24.42
CA ILE A 85 -4.39 -12.05 -24.26
C ILE A 85 -3.52 -12.01 -25.53
N ALA A 86 -3.12 -13.17 -26.04
CA ALA A 86 -2.27 -13.25 -27.23
C ALA A 86 -2.97 -12.66 -28.46
N ASP A 87 -4.26 -12.94 -28.64
CA ASP A 87 -5.05 -12.39 -29.73
C ASP A 87 -5.17 -10.87 -29.62
N ARG A 88 -5.45 -10.34 -28.41
CA ARG A 88 -5.52 -8.89 -28.18
C ARG A 88 -4.20 -8.19 -28.42
N LEU A 89 -3.08 -8.79 -28.00
CA LEU A 89 -1.73 -8.29 -28.30
C LEU A 89 -1.50 -8.24 -29.81
N LYS A 90 -1.75 -9.35 -30.53
CA LYS A 90 -1.54 -9.46 -31.98
C LYS A 90 -2.39 -8.45 -32.76
N ILE A 91 -3.67 -8.32 -32.42
CA ILE A 91 -4.59 -7.37 -33.05
C ILE A 91 -4.11 -5.94 -32.82
N THR A 92 -3.77 -5.59 -31.59
CA THR A 92 -3.29 -4.24 -31.25
C THR A 92 -2.02 -3.89 -32.01
N VAL A 93 -1.05 -4.81 -32.07
CA VAL A 93 0.19 -4.64 -32.83
C VAL A 93 -0.09 -4.48 -34.33
N ALA A 94 -0.96 -5.34 -34.90
CA ALA A 94 -1.26 -5.31 -36.33
C ALA A 94 -1.99 -4.02 -36.76
N GLU A 95 -2.88 -3.49 -35.92
CA GLU A 95 -3.70 -2.33 -36.26
C GLU A 95 -3.06 -0.99 -35.86
N SER A 96 -2.25 -0.95 -34.81
CA SER A 96 -1.78 0.31 -34.20
C SER A 96 -0.30 0.32 -33.83
N GLY A 97 0.42 -0.78 -34.07
CA GLY A 97 1.83 -0.93 -33.69
C GLY A 97 2.02 -1.27 -32.21
N PRO A 98 3.22 -1.76 -31.84
CA PRO A 98 3.51 -2.23 -30.48
C PRO A 98 3.50 -1.12 -29.43
N GLU A 99 3.73 0.12 -29.83
CA GLU A 99 3.67 1.27 -28.91
C GLU A 99 2.24 1.51 -28.38
N ALA A 100 1.19 1.02 -29.04
CA ALA A 100 -0.19 1.11 -28.53
C ALA A 100 -0.44 0.21 -27.29
N ILE A 101 0.54 -0.63 -26.92
CA ILE A 101 0.53 -1.44 -25.70
C ILE A 101 1.42 -0.75 -24.66
N LEU A 102 0.91 -0.60 -23.44
CA LEU A 102 1.70 -0.23 -22.26
C LEU A 102 1.99 -1.47 -21.41
N TYR A 103 3.26 -1.81 -21.23
CA TYR A 103 3.69 -2.72 -20.18
C TYR A 103 4.10 -1.92 -18.94
N TYR A 104 3.30 -2.00 -17.88
CA TYR A 104 3.62 -1.42 -16.59
C TYR A 104 4.14 -2.51 -15.65
N GLN A 105 5.42 -2.40 -15.27
CA GLN A 105 6.01 -3.22 -14.22
C GLN A 105 6.25 -2.36 -12.97
N GLY A 106 5.63 -2.74 -11.86
CA GLY A 106 5.91 -2.16 -10.55
C GLY A 106 7.13 -2.77 -9.86
N ASN A 107 7.31 -2.44 -8.58
CA ASN A 107 8.43 -2.90 -7.76
C ASN A 107 7.96 -3.78 -6.58
N GLY A 108 6.71 -4.25 -6.59
CA GLY A 108 6.12 -5.05 -5.50
C GLY A 108 6.84 -6.38 -5.28
N GLU A 109 7.44 -6.92 -6.33
CA GLU A 109 8.36 -8.03 -6.29
C GLU A 109 9.38 -7.89 -7.42
N ARG A 110 10.67 -7.97 -7.09
CA ARG A 110 11.77 -7.76 -8.04
C ARG A 110 12.78 -8.89 -7.93
N THR A 111 12.69 -9.83 -8.84
CA THR A 111 13.53 -11.01 -8.88
C THR A 111 14.08 -11.21 -10.30
N ALA A 112 15.13 -12.03 -10.43
CA ALA A 112 15.85 -12.21 -11.67
C ALA A 112 14.91 -12.61 -12.83
N LEU A 113 14.10 -13.65 -12.65
CA LEU A 113 13.23 -14.16 -13.72
C LEU A 113 12.14 -13.17 -14.11
N LYS A 114 11.63 -12.36 -13.17
CA LYS A 114 10.59 -11.35 -13.47
C LYS A 114 11.12 -10.19 -14.32
N LEU A 115 12.43 -9.97 -14.38
CA LEU A 115 13.03 -9.04 -15.35
C LEU A 115 12.83 -9.52 -16.80
N LEU A 116 12.76 -10.83 -17.03
CA LEU A 116 12.50 -11.41 -18.36
C LEU A 116 11.08 -11.10 -18.86
N ASN A 117 10.15 -10.68 -18.02
CA ASN A 117 8.83 -10.24 -18.50
C ASN A 117 8.96 -9.10 -19.51
N LYS A 118 9.92 -8.19 -19.31
CA LYS A 118 10.26 -7.14 -20.29
C LYS A 118 10.90 -7.70 -21.56
N TYR A 119 11.66 -8.80 -21.45
CA TYR A 119 12.21 -9.52 -22.60
C TYR A 119 11.13 -10.02 -23.55
N PHE A 120 10.04 -10.57 -23.02
CA PHE A 120 8.91 -11.03 -23.83
C PHE A 120 8.39 -9.92 -24.75
N PHE A 121 8.16 -8.73 -24.21
CA PHE A 121 7.71 -7.58 -25.00
C PHE A 121 8.79 -7.06 -25.97
N ASN A 122 10.07 -7.18 -25.61
CA ASN A 122 11.17 -6.90 -26.53
C ASN A 122 11.15 -7.87 -27.73
N LEU A 123 10.91 -9.16 -27.51
CA LEU A 123 10.82 -10.14 -28.59
C LEU A 123 9.64 -9.89 -29.55
N MET A 124 8.61 -9.17 -29.09
CA MET A 124 7.46 -8.75 -29.89
C MET A 124 7.72 -7.49 -30.74
N GLY A 125 8.88 -6.84 -30.57
CA GLY A 125 9.24 -5.60 -31.26
C GLY A 125 9.35 -4.36 -30.35
N GLY A 126 9.13 -4.50 -29.03
CA GLY A 126 9.24 -3.41 -28.05
C GLY A 126 7.94 -2.59 -27.94
N VAL A 127 7.29 -2.68 -26.77
CA VAL A 127 6.06 -1.93 -26.46
C VAL A 127 6.37 -0.65 -25.67
N THR A 128 5.36 0.18 -25.39
CA THR A 128 5.54 1.33 -24.48
C THR A 128 5.86 0.83 -23.07
N THR A 129 6.94 1.33 -22.48
CA THR A 129 7.36 0.97 -21.11
C THR A 129 7.54 2.20 -20.23
N MET A 130 7.82 1.98 -18.95
CA MET A 130 8.05 3.06 -17.99
C MET A 130 9.52 3.49 -17.91
N ARG A 131 9.76 4.76 -17.59
CA ARG A 131 11.04 5.33 -17.16
C ARG A 131 10.87 6.23 -15.94
N GLY A 132 11.98 6.63 -15.34
CA GLY A 132 12.00 7.39 -14.07
C GLY A 132 11.58 6.49 -12.90
N SER A 133 11.15 7.08 -11.79
CA SER A 133 10.75 6.29 -10.62
C SER A 133 9.73 6.96 -9.70
N LEU A 134 9.00 6.14 -8.94
CA LEU A 134 8.16 6.62 -7.84
C LEU A 134 8.93 6.82 -6.52
N CYS A 135 10.21 6.46 -6.44
CA CYS A 135 10.91 6.32 -5.16
C CYS A 135 12.34 6.87 -5.18
N GLY A 136 13.29 6.18 -5.82
CA GLY A 136 14.73 6.38 -5.60
C GLY A 136 15.41 7.38 -6.51
N GLY A 137 14.88 7.63 -7.71
CA GLY A 137 15.59 8.29 -8.80
C GLY A 137 16.17 9.66 -8.44
N ALA A 138 15.42 10.49 -7.72
CA ALA A 138 15.88 11.82 -7.34
C ALA A 138 17.17 11.83 -6.51
N GLY A 139 17.31 10.90 -5.55
CA GLY A 139 18.51 10.81 -4.74
C GLY A 139 19.67 10.09 -5.42
N GLN A 140 19.37 9.13 -6.30
CA GLN A 140 20.40 8.57 -7.17
C GLN A 140 21.00 9.66 -8.07
N GLY A 141 20.16 10.38 -8.82
CA GLY A 141 20.63 11.44 -9.71
C GLY A 141 21.34 12.56 -8.97
N ALA A 142 20.92 12.90 -7.74
CA ALA A 142 21.62 13.91 -6.94
C ALA A 142 23.02 13.46 -6.50
N GLN A 143 23.17 12.24 -5.96
CA GLN A 143 24.50 11.71 -5.63
C GLN A 143 25.35 11.52 -6.88
N GLU A 144 24.73 11.26 -8.03
CA GLU A 144 25.46 11.09 -9.29
C GLU A 144 26.13 12.37 -9.80
N LEU A 145 25.53 13.52 -9.52
CA LEU A 145 26.14 14.82 -9.81
C LEU A 145 27.40 15.08 -9.00
N ASP A 146 27.47 14.57 -7.76
CA ASP A 146 28.55 14.86 -6.82
C ASP A 146 29.67 13.81 -6.84
N LEU A 147 29.29 12.54 -6.98
CA LEU A 147 30.15 11.38 -6.78
C LEU A 147 30.36 10.55 -8.06
N GLY A 148 29.66 10.86 -9.16
CA GLY A 148 29.66 10.01 -10.35
C GLY A 148 28.73 8.82 -10.15
N LYS A 149 29.09 7.59 -10.49
CA LYS A 149 28.25 6.44 -10.09
C LYS A 149 27.96 6.44 -8.57
N ARG A 150 26.67 6.34 -8.19
CA ARG A 150 26.22 6.18 -6.80
C ARG A 150 26.77 4.89 -6.19
N ILE A 151 27.64 4.99 -5.18
CA ILE A 151 28.17 3.84 -4.42
C ILE A 151 28.03 4.15 -2.92
N SER A 152 27.39 3.24 -2.18
CA SER A 152 27.19 3.37 -0.73
C SER A 152 28.16 2.50 0.07
N HIS A 153 28.42 2.88 1.33
CA HIS A 153 29.14 2.03 2.28
C HIS A 153 28.40 0.73 2.50
N ASP A 154 29.12 -0.39 2.56
CA ASP A 154 28.51 -1.66 2.96
C ASP A 154 27.90 -1.52 4.37
N PRO A 155 26.69 -2.03 4.63
CA PRO A 155 26.07 -1.85 5.93
C PRO A 155 26.86 -2.48 7.08
N LEU A 156 27.73 -3.45 6.79
CA LEU A 156 28.65 -4.03 7.76
C LEU A 156 29.79 -3.06 8.16
N ASP A 157 30.17 -2.12 7.28
CA ASP A 157 31.19 -1.10 7.58
C ASP A 157 30.70 -0.03 8.55
N HIS A 158 29.40 0.26 8.57
CA HIS A 158 28.81 1.18 9.54
C HIS A 158 29.05 0.74 11.01
N GLY A 159 29.45 -0.51 11.26
CA GLY A 159 29.86 -0.97 12.58
C GLY A 159 31.14 -0.31 13.11
N ASN A 160 31.91 0.35 12.24
CA ASN A 160 33.13 1.09 12.55
C ASN A 160 32.84 2.56 12.92
N SER A 161 31.61 3.04 12.76
CA SER A 161 31.22 4.42 13.04
C SER A 161 31.30 4.75 14.54
N ARG A 162 31.81 5.94 14.87
CA ARG A 162 31.68 6.53 16.21
C ARG A 162 30.39 7.33 16.37
N SER A 163 29.84 7.82 15.27
CA SER A 163 28.56 8.48 15.23
C SER A 163 27.78 8.12 13.98
N ILE A 164 26.46 8.18 14.03
CA ILE A 164 25.58 7.91 12.90
C ILE A 164 24.48 8.95 12.79
N ILE A 165 24.24 9.44 11.57
CA ILE A 165 23.19 10.39 11.25
C ILE A 165 22.15 9.66 10.42
N LEU A 166 20.95 9.53 10.95
CA LEU A 166 19.77 9.04 10.23
C LEU A 166 19.04 10.23 9.63
N TRP A 167 19.35 10.56 8.37
CA TRP A 167 18.81 11.74 7.70
C TRP A 167 17.59 11.37 6.85
N ALA A 168 16.41 11.85 7.24
CA ALA A 168 15.11 11.49 6.66
C ALA A 168 14.86 9.98 6.58
N ARG A 169 15.39 9.22 7.56
CA ARG A 169 15.41 7.76 7.57
C ARG A 169 14.75 7.20 8.83
N ASN A 170 13.80 6.28 8.65
CA ASN A 170 13.02 5.63 9.72
C ASN A 170 13.26 4.10 9.76
N PRO A 171 14.47 3.64 10.15
CA PRO A 171 14.83 2.22 10.12
C PRO A 171 13.90 1.32 10.95
N VAL A 172 13.25 1.83 12.01
CA VAL A 172 12.32 1.03 12.81
C VAL A 172 11.12 0.53 11.99
N SER A 173 10.73 1.28 10.94
CA SER A 173 9.58 0.92 10.10
C SER A 173 9.97 0.40 8.73
N THR A 174 11.09 0.90 8.17
CA THR A 174 11.47 0.66 6.78
C THR A 174 12.81 -0.04 6.61
N ASN A 175 13.66 -0.15 7.64
CA ASN A 175 14.98 -0.81 7.53
C ASN A 175 15.43 -1.41 8.87
N ILE A 176 14.76 -2.49 9.31
CA ILE A 176 14.93 -3.03 10.67
C ILE A 176 16.33 -3.59 10.96
N SER A 177 17.08 -4.02 9.94
CA SER A 177 18.45 -4.53 10.10
C SER A 177 19.44 -3.47 10.60
N LEU A 178 19.15 -2.19 10.39
CA LEU A 178 19.95 -1.09 10.94
C LEU A 178 19.75 -0.89 12.44
N VAL A 179 18.64 -1.33 13.03
CA VAL A 179 18.34 -1.05 14.44
C VAL A 179 19.35 -1.72 15.39
N PRO A 180 19.72 -3.01 15.23
CA PRO A 180 20.79 -3.64 16.01
C PRO A 180 22.14 -2.93 15.87
N LEU A 181 22.47 -2.46 14.68
CA LEU A 181 23.70 -1.75 14.38
C LEU A 181 23.76 -0.41 15.12
N VAL A 182 22.72 0.42 15.00
CA VAL A 182 22.59 1.70 15.72
C VAL A 182 22.70 1.48 17.23
N ARG A 183 22.02 0.46 17.77
CA ARG A 183 22.12 0.12 19.20
C ARG A 183 23.53 -0.30 19.61
N THR A 184 24.27 -0.97 18.73
CA THR A 184 25.66 -1.38 18.99
C THR A 184 26.58 -0.17 19.06
N ILE A 185 26.42 0.81 18.16
CA ILE A 185 27.15 2.08 18.19
C ILE A 185 26.88 2.82 19.51
N LYS A 186 25.61 2.96 19.91
CA LYS A 186 25.25 3.59 21.19
C LYS A 186 25.87 2.90 22.40
N LYS A 187 25.85 1.56 22.43
CA LYS A 187 26.47 0.79 23.53
C LYS A 187 27.97 1.02 23.66
N ARG A 188 28.64 1.41 22.57
CA ARG A 188 30.07 1.78 22.56
C ARG A 188 30.31 3.26 22.91
N GLY A 189 29.26 4.00 23.27
CA GLY A 189 29.33 5.43 23.58
C GLY A 189 29.27 6.35 22.36
N GLY A 190 28.87 5.83 21.20
CA GLY A 190 28.72 6.63 19.99
C GLY A 190 27.39 7.38 19.90
N THR A 191 27.38 8.52 19.20
CA THR A 191 26.21 9.40 19.08
C THR A 191 25.33 9.04 17.88
N VAL A 192 24.01 9.13 18.06
CA VAL A 192 23.02 8.95 17.01
C VAL A 192 22.21 10.23 16.85
N ILE A 193 22.25 10.82 15.66
CA ILE A 193 21.40 11.96 15.29
C ILE A 193 20.26 11.45 14.40
N VAL A 194 19.04 11.86 14.70
CA VAL A 194 17.88 11.64 13.81
C VAL A 194 17.47 13.00 13.26
N ILE A 195 17.55 13.16 11.95
CA ILE A 195 17.14 14.39 11.25
C ILE A 195 15.89 14.06 10.45
N ASP A 196 14.73 14.55 10.88
CA ASP A 196 13.44 14.24 10.25
C ASP A 196 12.42 15.33 10.67
N PRO A 197 11.66 15.94 9.75
CA PRO A 197 10.59 16.88 10.13
C PRO A 197 9.58 16.25 11.10
N VAL A 198 9.40 14.93 11.05
CA VAL A 198 8.47 14.18 11.88
C VAL A 198 9.24 13.44 12.96
N ARG A 199 8.72 13.46 14.19
CA ARG A 199 9.24 12.63 15.28
C ARG A 199 8.83 11.16 15.08
N SER A 200 9.49 10.49 14.15
CA SER A 200 9.20 9.11 13.77
C SER A 200 9.54 8.12 14.89
N ARG A 201 9.13 6.85 14.75
CA ARG A 201 9.50 5.78 15.70
C ARG A 201 11.02 5.63 15.88
N SER A 202 11.79 6.02 14.88
CA SER A 202 13.25 6.02 14.94
C SER A 202 13.85 7.15 15.77
N ALA A 203 13.09 8.20 16.10
CA ALA A 203 13.55 9.26 16.99
C ALA A 203 13.97 8.72 18.37
N ALA A 204 13.35 7.62 18.84
CA ALA A 204 13.74 6.95 20.08
C ALA A 204 15.12 6.27 20.04
N LEU A 205 15.71 6.10 18.85
CA LEU A 205 17.09 5.65 18.70
C LEU A 205 18.09 6.81 18.87
N GLY A 206 17.69 8.04 18.54
CA GLY A 206 18.56 9.21 18.55
C GLY A 206 18.86 9.72 19.96
N ASP A 207 20.03 10.33 20.11
CA ASP A 207 20.41 11.17 21.24
C ASP A 207 19.90 12.60 21.03
N ARG A 208 19.79 13.01 19.76
CA ARG A 208 19.19 14.28 19.32
C ARG A 208 18.25 14.01 18.15
N HIS A 209 17.05 14.61 18.21
CA HIS A 209 16.15 14.73 17.06
C HIS A 209 16.19 16.18 16.58
N ILE A 210 16.64 16.39 15.34
CA ILE A 210 16.63 17.70 14.68
C ILE A 210 15.52 17.66 13.65
N ALA A 211 14.57 18.59 13.76
CA ALA A 211 13.41 18.64 12.88
C ALA A 211 13.55 19.87 11.98
N PRO A 212 14.09 19.75 10.76
CA PRO A 212 13.99 20.82 9.78
C PRO A 212 12.54 20.97 9.30
N THR A 213 12.19 22.13 8.74
CA THR A 213 10.96 22.28 7.94
C THR A 213 11.07 21.38 6.69
N PRO A 214 9.96 20.84 6.14
CA PRO A 214 10.02 20.08 4.89
C PRO A 214 10.73 20.85 3.77
N GLY A 215 11.79 20.29 3.20
CA GLY A 215 12.65 20.94 2.21
C GLY A 215 13.79 21.79 2.80
N GLY A 216 13.83 21.95 4.13
CA GLY A 216 14.84 22.72 4.87
C GLY A 216 16.18 22.02 5.08
N ASP A 217 16.32 20.76 4.62
CA ASP A 217 17.49 19.90 4.86
C ASP A 217 18.80 20.51 4.33
N GLY A 218 18.77 21.06 3.11
CA GLY A 218 19.95 21.68 2.49
C GLY A 218 20.46 22.89 3.27
N TYR A 219 19.56 23.69 3.84
CA TYR A 219 19.94 24.85 4.67
C TYR A 219 20.58 24.43 5.99
N LEU A 220 20.07 23.37 6.65
CA LEU A 220 20.72 22.80 7.84
C LEU A 220 22.13 22.30 7.51
N ALA A 221 22.31 21.60 6.39
CA ALA A 221 23.61 21.11 5.97
C ALA A 221 24.60 22.25 5.69
N MET A 222 24.16 23.32 5.00
CA MET A 222 24.97 24.51 4.76
C MET A 222 25.31 25.27 6.04
N ALA A 223 24.39 25.35 7.02
CA ALA A 223 24.66 25.97 8.31
C ALA A 223 25.77 25.24 9.06
N ALA A 224 25.70 23.91 9.13
CA ALA A 224 26.73 23.08 9.72
C ALA A 224 28.07 23.22 8.97
N ALA A 225 28.06 23.23 7.63
CA ALA A 225 29.25 23.44 6.82
C ALA A 225 29.95 24.78 7.13
N LYS A 226 29.19 25.88 7.24
CA LYS A 226 29.74 27.20 7.62
C LYS A 226 30.37 27.18 9.01
N LEU A 227 29.76 26.50 9.97
CA LEU A 227 30.31 26.37 11.33
C LEU A 227 31.64 25.60 11.35
N ILE A 228 31.75 24.52 10.55
CA ILE A 228 33.00 23.77 10.41
C ILE A 228 34.10 24.64 9.79
N LEU A 229 33.79 25.39 8.72
CA LEU A 229 34.73 26.31 8.07
C LEU A 229 35.16 27.45 8.99
N ALA A 230 34.22 28.04 9.75
CA ALA A 230 34.53 29.10 10.70
C ALA A 230 35.46 28.63 11.83
N ALA A 231 35.39 27.35 12.19
CA ALA A 231 36.27 26.72 13.17
C ALA A 231 37.63 26.28 12.59
N GLY A 232 37.84 26.35 11.27
CA GLY A 232 39.04 25.82 10.61
C GLY A 232 39.17 24.31 10.73
N ALA A 233 38.05 23.60 10.88
CA ALA A 233 38.00 22.16 11.13
C ALA A 233 37.69 21.32 9.88
N GLU A 234 37.67 21.94 8.71
CA GLU A 234 37.44 21.30 7.43
C GLU A 234 38.61 20.39 7.00
N ASP A 235 38.30 19.37 6.20
CA ASP A 235 39.32 18.55 5.52
C ASP A 235 39.90 19.30 4.32
N ARG A 236 40.88 20.17 4.59
CA ARG A 236 41.52 21.02 3.56
C ARG A 236 42.14 20.21 2.44
N GLU A 237 42.72 19.05 2.74
CA GLU A 237 43.32 18.21 1.71
C GLU A 237 42.24 17.69 0.74
N PHE A 238 41.11 17.20 1.27
CA PHE A 238 39.97 16.81 0.45
C PHE A 238 39.50 17.94 -0.47
N LEU A 239 39.29 19.12 0.11
CA LEU A 239 38.72 20.26 -0.59
C LEU A 239 39.61 20.73 -1.75
N PHE A 240 40.93 20.84 -1.55
CA PHE A 240 41.81 21.42 -2.56
C PHE A 240 42.44 20.39 -3.51
N THR A 241 42.55 19.12 -3.10
CA THR A 241 43.19 18.06 -3.91
C THR A 241 42.18 17.17 -4.63
N TYR A 242 41.12 16.75 -3.93
CA TYR A 242 40.23 15.67 -4.33
C TYR A 242 38.83 16.13 -4.74
N SER A 243 38.62 17.44 -4.87
CA SER A 243 37.36 18.03 -5.29
C SER A 243 37.54 19.10 -6.37
N VAL A 244 36.43 19.47 -6.99
CA VAL A 244 36.29 20.64 -7.87
C VAL A 244 35.04 21.43 -7.48
N GLY A 245 35.01 22.73 -7.79
CA GLY A 245 33.86 23.60 -7.54
C GLY A 245 33.74 24.12 -6.10
N PHE A 246 34.67 23.81 -5.19
CA PHE A 246 34.59 24.23 -3.79
C PHE A 246 34.54 25.76 -3.62
N GLU A 247 35.29 26.52 -4.42
CA GLU A 247 35.30 27.99 -4.38
C GLU A 247 33.91 28.58 -4.72
N ALA A 248 33.23 28.00 -5.71
CA ALA A 248 31.87 28.37 -6.07
C ALA A 248 30.88 27.99 -4.95
N TYR A 249 31.05 26.81 -4.34
CA TYR A 249 30.24 26.42 -3.18
C TYR A 249 30.46 27.34 -1.98
N GLN A 250 31.70 27.75 -1.71
CA GLN A 250 32.00 28.72 -0.67
C GLN A 250 31.35 30.08 -0.97
N ALA A 251 31.34 30.52 -2.23
CA ALA A 251 30.61 31.71 -2.64
C ALA A 251 29.10 31.58 -2.39
N ILE A 252 28.51 30.40 -2.62
CA ILE A 252 27.12 30.11 -2.24
C ILE A 252 26.92 30.25 -0.74
N LEU A 253 27.76 29.61 0.07
CA LEU A 253 27.67 29.69 1.54
C LEU A 253 27.79 31.14 2.03
N ASN A 254 28.62 31.96 1.39
CA ASN A 254 28.86 33.36 1.76
C ASN A 254 27.67 34.29 1.49
N ARG A 255 26.66 33.84 0.73
CA ARG A 255 25.41 34.59 0.53
C ARG A 255 24.52 34.62 1.78
N PHE A 256 24.78 33.75 2.75
CA PHE A 256 23.94 33.58 3.93
C PHE A 256 24.77 33.61 5.22
N SER A 257 24.19 34.16 6.28
CA SER A 257 24.63 33.94 7.67
C SER A 257 24.21 32.56 8.18
N VAL A 258 24.81 32.10 9.29
CA VAL A 258 24.40 30.83 9.92
C VAL A 258 22.98 30.93 10.47
N GLU A 259 22.64 32.09 11.04
CA GLU A 259 21.33 32.40 11.60
C GLU A 259 20.23 32.37 10.53
N GLU A 260 20.48 32.96 9.35
CA GLU A 260 19.56 32.91 8.22
C GLU A 260 19.35 31.48 7.72
N LEU A 261 20.42 30.68 7.59
CA LEU A 261 20.31 29.28 7.18
C LEU A 261 19.52 28.46 8.20
N CYS A 262 19.76 28.66 9.50
CA CYS A 262 19.00 27.97 10.55
C CYS A 262 17.52 28.39 10.53
N SER A 263 17.23 29.66 10.30
CA SER A 263 15.86 30.18 10.15
C SER A 263 15.15 29.55 8.94
N LEU A 264 15.82 29.48 7.78
CA LEU A 264 15.29 28.84 6.57
C LEU A 264 15.09 27.33 6.75
N ALA A 265 15.99 26.66 7.48
CA ALA A 265 15.85 25.26 7.85
C ALA A 265 14.76 25.03 8.91
N GLY A 266 14.30 26.06 9.62
CA GLY A 266 13.35 25.94 10.73
C GLY A 266 13.93 25.19 11.95
N VAL A 267 15.22 25.41 12.24
CA VAL A 267 15.98 24.79 13.34
C VAL A 267 16.74 25.84 14.15
N SER A 268 17.24 25.46 15.33
CA SER A 268 18.08 26.36 16.13
C SER A 268 19.55 26.33 15.67
N VAL A 269 20.29 27.41 15.92
CA VAL A 269 21.76 27.43 15.71
C VAL A 269 22.43 26.32 16.51
N MET A 270 21.93 26.02 17.72
CA MET A 270 22.41 24.91 18.55
C MET A 270 22.28 23.56 17.87
N ASP A 271 21.23 23.31 17.08
CA ASP A 271 21.08 22.07 16.32
C ASP A 271 22.12 21.97 15.19
N ALA A 272 22.36 23.07 14.47
CA ALA A 272 23.41 23.14 13.45
C ALA A 272 24.81 22.98 14.05
N THR A 273 25.07 23.59 15.22
CA THR A 273 26.31 23.42 15.98
C THR A 273 26.47 21.98 16.43
N PHE A 274 25.44 21.34 16.98
CA PHE A 274 25.50 19.94 17.40
C PHE A 274 25.84 19.01 16.22
N LEU A 275 25.19 19.22 15.07
CA LEU A 275 25.50 18.49 13.84
C LEU A 275 26.95 18.68 13.40
N ALA A 276 27.43 19.93 13.36
CA ALA A 276 28.81 20.26 12.98
C ALA A 276 29.84 19.65 13.95
N ASP A 277 29.62 19.78 15.26
CA ASP A 277 30.50 19.24 16.30
C ASP A 277 30.56 17.71 16.22
N THR A 278 29.44 17.00 16.05
CA THR A 278 29.44 15.54 15.89
C THR A 278 30.26 15.12 14.66
N LEU A 279 30.05 15.77 13.51
CA LEU A 279 30.77 15.46 12.27
C LEU A 279 32.29 15.71 12.35
N VAL A 280 32.73 16.61 13.23
CA VAL A 280 34.16 16.95 13.40
C VAL A 280 34.82 16.16 14.54
N ARG A 281 34.14 16.04 15.68
CA ARG A 281 34.72 15.52 16.94
C ARG A 281 34.48 14.03 17.13
N GLU A 282 33.43 13.48 16.51
CA GLU A 282 33.01 12.08 16.70
C GLU A 282 33.17 11.24 15.43
N LYS A 283 34.24 11.52 14.68
CA LYS A 283 34.61 10.77 13.48
C LYS A 283 35.08 9.35 13.82
N PRO A 284 34.87 8.36 12.92
CA PRO A 284 34.15 8.50 11.65
C PRO A 284 32.62 8.54 11.86
N THR A 285 31.95 9.38 11.08
CA THR A 285 30.49 9.58 11.10
C THR A 285 29.83 9.03 9.85
N ALA A 286 28.94 8.05 10.00
CA ALA A 286 28.13 7.55 8.88
C ALA A 286 26.83 8.37 8.73
N THR A 287 26.62 8.97 7.57
CA THR A 287 25.37 9.67 7.23
C THR A 287 24.52 8.78 6.33
N LEU A 288 23.38 8.32 6.84
CA LEU A 288 22.47 7.45 6.12
C LEU A 288 21.25 8.23 5.65
N LEU A 289 21.20 8.52 4.36
CA LEU A 289 20.06 9.17 3.73
C LEU A 289 18.89 8.19 3.68
N GLY A 290 17.70 8.71 3.94
CA GLY A 290 16.44 8.01 3.71
C GLY A 290 15.66 8.66 2.57
N TRP A 291 14.56 8.01 2.19
CA TRP A 291 13.80 8.41 1.02
C TRP A 291 12.98 9.68 1.21
N GLY A 292 12.94 10.30 2.40
CA GLY A 292 12.18 11.53 2.63
C GLY A 292 12.74 12.72 1.83
N VAL A 293 14.07 12.85 1.74
CA VAL A 293 14.74 13.91 0.96
C VAL A 293 14.59 13.74 -0.56
N HIS A 294 14.10 12.58 -1.02
CA HIS A 294 13.84 12.32 -2.44
C HIS A 294 12.51 12.89 -2.93
N ARG A 295 11.59 13.22 -2.00
CA ARG A 295 10.17 13.46 -2.31
C ARG A 295 9.88 14.91 -2.64
N TYR A 296 10.86 15.62 -3.21
CA TYR A 296 10.78 17.02 -3.61
C TYR A 296 11.19 17.19 -5.08
N GLU A 297 10.58 18.16 -5.76
CA GLU A 297 10.87 18.53 -7.14
C GLU A 297 12.35 18.90 -7.29
N HIS A 298 12.86 19.62 -6.30
CA HIS A 298 14.25 20.08 -6.21
C HIS A 298 15.09 19.29 -5.18
N ALA A 299 14.85 17.98 -5.03
CA ALA A 299 15.56 17.13 -4.05
C ALA A 299 17.11 17.25 -4.09
N HIS A 300 17.70 17.53 -5.25
CA HIS A 300 19.14 17.73 -5.41
C HIS A 300 19.67 18.92 -4.58
N TYR A 301 18.88 19.96 -4.34
CA TYR A 301 19.26 21.08 -3.46
C TYR A 301 19.21 20.74 -1.97
N SER A 302 18.65 19.58 -1.59
CA SER A 302 18.77 19.03 -0.24
C SER A 302 19.96 18.08 -0.13
N ILE A 303 20.10 17.18 -1.11
CA ILE A 303 21.08 16.08 -1.05
C ILE A 303 22.51 16.57 -1.28
N ARG A 304 22.74 17.43 -2.27
CA ARG A 304 24.09 17.89 -2.61
C ARG A 304 24.77 18.66 -1.47
N PRO A 305 24.09 19.55 -0.73
CA PRO A 305 24.66 20.13 0.50
C PRO A 305 24.99 19.11 1.59
N ILE A 306 24.26 18.00 1.70
CA ILE A 306 24.54 16.94 2.67
C ILE A 306 25.79 16.14 2.24
N ASP A 307 25.91 15.82 0.95
CA ASP A 307 27.12 15.19 0.39
C ASP A 307 28.34 16.11 0.58
N ALA A 308 28.20 17.40 0.28
CA ALA A 308 29.21 18.44 0.50
C ALA A 308 29.62 18.57 1.98
N LEU A 309 28.68 18.42 2.92
CA LEU A 309 28.96 18.40 4.36
C LEU A 309 29.78 17.17 4.75
N GLY A 310 29.48 16.00 4.18
CA GLY A 310 30.27 14.78 4.35
C GLY A 310 31.72 14.94 3.85
N ALA A 311 31.88 15.55 2.67
CA ALA A 311 33.18 15.86 2.07
C ALA A 311 33.99 16.85 2.94
N LEU A 312 33.38 17.99 3.29
CA LEU A 312 34.00 19.06 4.06
C LEU A 312 34.42 18.60 5.47
N SER A 313 33.62 17.75 6.09
CA SER A 313 33.94 17.15 7.39
C SER A 313 34.96 16.01 7.31
N GLY A 314 35.47 15.63 6.14
CA GLY A 314 36.46 14.56 6.00
C GLY A 314 35.93 13.17 6.33
N ASN A 315 34.62 12.95 6.15
CA ASN A 315 33.98 11.65 6.40
C ASN A 315 33.81 10.81 5.11
N ILE A 316 34.14 11.32 3.93
CA ILE A 316 34.10 10.54 2.67
C ILE A 316 35.36 9.67 2.55
N GLY A 317 35.22 8.41 2.13
CA GLY A 317 36.36 7.52 1.89
C GLY A 317 37.04 6.99 3.15
N VAL A 318 36.33 6.94 4.28
CA VAL A 318 36.86 6.43 5.56
C VAL A 318 35.94 5.35 6.14
N ALA A 319 36.51 4.28 6.69
CA ALA A 319 35.73 3.20 7.30
C ALA A 319 34.81 3.72 8.42
N GLY A 320 33.54 3.33 8.40
CA GLY A 320 32.50 3.83 9.31
C GLY A 320 32.03 5.26 9.01
N GLY A 321 32.44 5.85 7.88
CA GLY A 321 32.05 7.19 7.46
C GLY A 321 30.99 7.21 6.35
N GLY A 322 31.10 8.24 5.52
CA GLY A 322 30.42 8.38 4.24
C GLY A 322 29.02 8.97 4.30
N VAL A 323 28.49 9.28 3.12
CA VAL A 323 27.08 9.64 2.91
C VAL A 323 26.46 8.58 2.00
N SER A 324 25.60 7.73 2.57
CA SER A 324 25.05 6.55 1.90
C SER A 324 23.55 6.68 1.66
N GLN A 325 23.13 6.50 0.41
CA GLN A 325 21.72 6.54 0.00
C GLN A 325 21.17 5.12 -0.24
N GLY A 326 21.71 4.40 -1.22
CA GLY A 326 21.25 3.08 -1.66
C GLY A 326 22.27 2.35 -2.54
N PHE A 327 21.97 1.11 -2.91
CA PHE A 327 22.88 0.21 -3.64
C PHE A 327 22.35 -0.09 -5.04
N GLU A 328 23.25 -0.43 -5.97
CA GLU A 328 22.90 -0.90 -7.31
C GLU A 328 22.29 -2.31 -7.23
N GLU A 329 20.97 -2.40 -7.31
CA GLU A 329 20.26 -3.67 -7.19
C GLU A 329 20.32 -4.56 -8.45
N TYR A 330 20.69 -4.02 -9.61
CA TYR A 330 20.70 -4.80 -10.86
C TYR A 330 22.07 -5.34 -11.25
N ALA A 331 23.13 -5.02 -10.50
CA ALA A 331 24.48 -5.52 -10.76
C ALA A 331 24.60 -7.06 -10.88
N PRO A 332 23.81 -7.88 -10.15
CA PRO A 332 23.85 -9.33 -10.29
C PRO A 332 23.24 -9.88 -11.59
N TYR A 333 22.57 -9.03 -12.39
CA TYR A 333 21.76 -9.45 -13.52
C TYR A 333 22.30 -8.94 -14.86
N ASP A 334 22.31 -9.81 -15.87
CA ASP A 334 22.70 -9.47 -17.24
C ASP A 334 21.59 -8.67 -17.93
N GLN A 335 21.86 -7.40 -18.16
CA GLN A 335 20.93 -6.46 -18.79
C GLN A 335 20.69 -6.75 -20.28
N THR A 336 21.49 -7.59 -20.93
CA THR A 336 21.27 -7.95 -22.34
C THR A 336 19.95 -8.70 -22.55
N TYR A 337 19.39 -9.31 -21.50
CA TYR A 337 18.11 -10.03 -21.59
C TYR A 337 16.88 -9.17 -21.30
N TRP A 338 17.00 -8.00 -20.69
CA TRP A 338 15.82 -7.22 -20.28
C TRP A 338 15.96 -5.71 -20.49
N GLY A 339 17.16 -5.24 -20.81
CA GLY A 339 17.49 -3.85 -21.00
C GLY A 339 16.75 -3.20 -22.17
N ASP A 340 16.76 -1.87 -22.16
CA ASP A 340 16.04 -1.05 -23.14
C ASP A 340 16.69 -1.07 -24.54
N GLU A 341 17.96 -1.46 -24.65
CA GLU A 341 18.74 -1.48 -25.89
C GLU A 341 18.35 -2.60 -26.87
N LEU A 342 17.50 -3.54 -26.47
CA LEU A 342 17.11 -4.66 -27.33
C LEU A 342 16.28 -4.25 -28.56
N ASN A 343 15.52 -3.15 -28.47
CA ASN A 343 14.75 -2.58 -29.60
C ASN A 343 14.57 -1.05 -29.45
N PRO A 344 15.58 -0.23 -29.81
CA PRO A 344 15.43 1.21 -29.94
C PRO A 344 15.04 1.60 -31.38
N PRO A 345 14.13 2.58 -31.60
CA PRO A 345 13.44 3.41 -30.60
C PRO A 345 12.11 2.81 -30.12
N ARG A 346 11.81 2.99 -28.83
CA ARG A 346 10.53 2.66 -28.20
C ARG A 346 9.99 3.86 -27.44
N ARG A 347 8.66 4.08 -27.46
CA ARG A 347 8.02 5.04 -26.56
C ARG A 347 8.21 4.65 -25.10
N THR A 348 8.48 5.63 -24.24
CA THR A 348 8.49 5.45 -22.79
C THR A 348 7.67 6.51 -22.10
N PHE A 349 7.03 6.14 -20.99
CA PHE A 349 6.31 7.06 -20.13
C PHE A 349 7.00 7.27 -18.80
N LEU A 350 6.93 8.50 -18.30
CA LEU A 350 7.51 8.89 -17.04
C LEU A 350 6.57 8.50 -15.88
N HIS A 351 7.05 7.70 -14.93
CA HIS A 351 6.26 7.25 -13.77
C HIS A 351 5.46 8.38 -13.07
N PRO A 352 6.07 9.53 -12.70
CA PRO A 352 5.36 10.65 -12.11
C PRO A 352 4.24 11.26 -12.96
N LYS A 353 4.25 11.07 -14.29
CA LYS A 353 3.31 11.67 -15.25
C LYS A 353 2.39 10.65 -15.92
N LEU A 354 2.30 9.44 -15.37
CA LEU A 354 1.61 8.29 -15.98
C LEU A 354 0.21 8.62 -16.53
N GLY A 355 -0.63 9.29 -15.72
CA GLY A 355 -1.98 9.65 -16.14
C GLY A 355 -2.01 10.67 -17.28
N GLU A 356 -1.18 11.71 -17.19
CA GLU A 356 -1.04 12.75 -18.22
C GLU A 356 -0.55 12.17 -19.55
N GLU A 357 0.50 11.35 -19.52
CA GLU A 357 1.13 10.84 -20.74
C GLU A 357 0.28 9.78 -21.46
N ILE A 358 -0.44 8.92 -20.73
CA ILE A 358 -1.42 8.00 -21.35
C ILE A 358 -2.56 8.79 -22.00
N LEU A 359 -3.11 9.79 -21.31
CA LEU A 359 -4.22 10.60 -21.85
C LEU A 359 -3.80 11.47 -23.04
N GLY A 360 -2.54 11.91 -23.07
CA GLY A 360 -1.96 12.71 -24.14
C GLY A 360 -1.43 11.89 -25.33
N ALA A 361 -1.30 10.57 -25.20
CA ALA A 361 -0.84 9.71 -26.28
C ALA A 361 -1.90 9.61 -27.40
N THR A 362 -1.56 10.09 -28.59
CA THR A 362 -2.46 10.05 -29.77
C THR A 362 -1.85 9.35 -30.98
N ASN A 363 -0.54 9.10 -31.00
CA ASN A 363 0.15 8.46 -32.12
C ASN A 363 1.14 7.39 -31.65
N PRO A 364 0.72 6.12 -31.53
CA PRO A 364 -0.68 5.69 -31.38
C PRO A 364 -1.22 5.99 -29.96
N PRO A 365 -2.55 6.07 -29.73
CA PRO A 365 -3.08 6.04 -28.38
C PRO A 365 -2.78 4.69 -27.69
N ILE A 366 -2.82 4.67 -26.36
CA ILE A 366 -2.73 3.41 -25.61
C ILE A 366 -4.06 2.68 -25.70
N ARG A 367 -4.05 1.51 -26.33
CA ARG A 367 -5.22 0.63 -26.50
C ARG A 367 -5.21 -0.52 -25.50
N MET A 368 -4.03 -1.02 -25.14
CA MET A 368 -3.90 -2.15 -24.22
C MET A 368 -2.91 -1.83 -23.10
N ILE A 369 -3.26 -2.24 -21.87
CA ILE A 369 -2.37 -2.11 -20.70
C ILE A 369 -2.15 -3.50 -20.08
N TYR A 370 -0.90 -3.85 -19.83
CA TYR A 370 -0.52 -5.05 -19.09
C TYR A 370 0.22 -4.64 -17.81
N VAL A 371 -0.33 -4.99 -16.65
CA VAL A 371 0.21 -4.61 -15.34
C VAL A 371 0.76 -5.83 -14.60
N THR A 372 2.00 -5.73 -14.15
CA THR A 372 2.66 -6.67 -13.24
C THR A 372 3.21 -5.98 -12.01
N SER A 373 3.29 -6.71 -10.89
CA SER A 373 4.00 -6.29 -9.67
C SER A 373 3.66 -4.87 -9.15
N GLY A 374 2.43 -4.38 -9.33
CA GLY A 374 2.07 -3.03 -8.90
C GLY A 374 0.57 -2.67 -8.95
N ASN A 375 0.22 -1.59 -8.25
CA ASN A 375 -1.13 -0.99 -8.24
C ASN A 375 -1.02 0.51 -8.63
N PRO A 376 -0.74 0.83 -9.90
CA PRO A 376 -0.53 2.20 -10.38
C PRO A 376 -1.74 3.11 -10.13
N VAL A 377 -2.96 2.59 -10.24
CA VAL A 377 -4.20 3.39 -10.09
C VAL A 377 -4.29 4.03 -8.71
N CYS A 378 -3.77 3.40 -7.66
CA CYS A 378 -3.72 3.98 -6.33
C CYS A 378 -2.37 4.62 -5.97
N MET A 379 -1.26 4.08 -6.48
CA MET A 379 0.08 4.45 -6.01
C MET A 379 0.75 5.60 -6.78
N ALA A 380 0.34 5.87 -8.02
CA ALA A 380 0.87 6.98 -8.80
C ALA A 380 0.25 8.33 -8.34
N PRO A 381 0.98 9.46 -8.50
CA PRO A 381 0.43 10.77 -8.18
C PRO A 381 -0.75 11.12 -9.11
N HIS A 382 -1.57 12.06 -8.67
CA HIS A 382 -2.79 12.47 -9.36
C HIS A 382 -3.68 11.26 -9.73
N SER A 383 -3.81 10.32 -8.79
CA SER A 383 -4.39 8.99 -9.00
C SER A 383 -5.78 8.97 -9.67
N CYS A 384 -6.61 10.02 -9.52
CA CYS A 384 -7.86 10.17 -10.27
C CYS A 384 -7.65 10.24 -11.80
N LYS A 385 -6.62 10.96 -12.26
CA LYS A 385 -6.23 11.06 -13.68
C LYS A 385 -5.64 9.74 -14.17
N VAL A 386 -4.90 9.03 -13.32
CA VAL A 386 -4.40 7.68 -13.64
C VAL A 386 -5.56 6.69 -13.80
N ARG A 387 -6.55 6.71 -12.90
CA ARG A 387 -7.79 5.93 -13.03
C ARG A 387 -8.51 6.24 -14.33
N GLN A 388 -8.66 7.53 -14.68
CA GLN A 388 -9.25 7.96 -15.93
C GLN A 388 -8.47 7.44 -17.15
N ALA A 389 -7.15 7.52 -17.10
CA ALA A 389 -6.26 7.08 -18.17
C ALA A 389 -6.37 5.57 -18.41
N PHE A 390 -6.32 4.78 -17.34
CA PHE A 390 -6.45 3.32 -17.41
C PHE A 390 -7.84 2.91 -17.91
N GLY A 391 -8.90 3.63 -17.50
CA GLY A 391 -10.26 3.40 -17.98
C GLY A 391 -10.51 3.72 -19.45
N ARG A 392 -9.53 4.27 -20.19
CA ARG A 392 -9.62 4.47 -21.66
C ARG A 392 -9.05 3.32 -22.47
N ALA A 393 -8.30 2.41 -21.85
CA ALA A 393 -7.78 1.24 -22.56
C ALA A 393 -8.95 0.37 -23.05
N GLU A 394 -8.81 -0.19 -24.24
CA GLU A 394 -9.77 -1.14 -24.83
C GLU A 394 -9.68 -2.51 -24.17
N PHE A 395 -8.49 -2.87 -23.66
CA PHE A 395 -8.24 -4.12 -23.00
C PHE A 395 -7.14 -4.00 -21.94
N MET A 396 -7.36 -4.56 -20.75
CA MET A 396 -6.41 -4.50 -19.66
C MET A 396 -6.21 -5.86 -18.97
N VAL A 397 -4.94 -6.22 -18.81
CA VAL A 397 -4.50 -7.42 -18.09
C VAL A 397 -3.83 -6.99 -16.80
N TYR A 398 -4.23 -7.61 -15.68
CA TYR A 398 -3.64 -7.37 -14.38
C TYR A 398 -3.18 -8.68 -13.75
N SER A 399 -1.92 -8.73 -13.31
CA SER A 399 -1.38 -9.81 -12.49
C SER A 399 -1.23 -9.35 -11.04
N GLY A 400 -1.73 -10.15 -10.09
CA GLY A 400 -1.64 -9.82 -8.67
C GLY A 400 -2.29 -10.84 -7.74
N HIS A 401 -2.44 -10.49 -6.46
CA HIS A 401 -3.00 -11.37 -5.43
C HIS A 401 -4.46 -11.06 -5.07
N PHE A 402 -4.88 -9.79 -5.18
CA PHE A 402 -6.14 -9.28 -4.65
C PHE A 402 -6.84 -8.38 -5.66
N MET A 403 -8.17 -8.30 -5.58
CA MET A 403 -9.00 -7.43 -6.42
C MET A 403 -8.89 -5.95 -5.99
N ASP A 404 -7.71 -5.35 -6.17
CA ASP A 404 -7.41 -3.97 -5.79
C ASP A 404 -7.95 -2.91 -6.78
N ASP A 405 -7.56 -1.65 -6.62
CA ASP A 405 -7.99 -0.54 -7.49
C ASP A 405 -7.63 -0.71 -8.95
N THR A 406 -6.45 -1.29 -9.24
CA THR A 406 -6.00 -1.50 -10.61
C THR A 406 -6.70 -2.72 -11.21
N ALA A 407 -6.81 -3.80 -10.44
CA ALA A 407 -7.57 -4.99 -10.83
C ALA A 407 -9.03 -4.69 -11.17
N SER A 408 -9.65 -3.73 -10.48
CA SER A 408 -11.05 -3.34 -10.71
C SER A 408 -11.31 -2.80 -12.13
N LEU A 409 -10.28 -2.27 -12.79
CA LEU A 409 -10.33 -1.77 -14.18
C LEU A 409 -9.94 -2.83 -15.21
N ALA A 410 -9.40 -3.98 -14.79
CA ALA A 410 -8.94 -5.00 -15.70
C ALA A 410 -10.08 -5.81 -16.32
N ASP A 411 -9.81 -6.38 -17.50
CA ASP A 411 -10.65 -7.36 -18.17
C ASP A 411 -10.21 -8.78 -17.84
N VAL A 412 -8.91 -8.97 -17.59
CA VAL A 412 -8.32 -10.25 -17.17
C VAL A 412 -7.53 -10.07 -15.88
N PHE A 413 -7.80 -10.95 -14.91
CA PHE A 413 -7.01 -11.09 -13.69
C PHE A 413 -6.20 -12.39 -13.75
N LEU A 414 -4.88 -12.28 -13.59
CA LEU A 414 -3.97 -13.41 -13.52
C LEU A 414 -3.48 -13.60 -12.07
N PRO A 415 -3.79 -14.74 -11.42
CA PRO A 415 -3.41 -14.97 -10.03
C PRO A 415 -1.91 -15.24 -9.91
N ALA A 416 -1.20 -14.32 -9.26
CA ALA A 416 0.24 -14.44 -9.04
C ALA A 416 0.58 -15.29 -7.81
N THR A 417 1.68 -16.05 -7.90
CA THR A 417 2.36 -16.62 -6.74
C THR A 417 2.90 -15.52 -5.83
N THR A 418 2.90 -15.80 -4.54
CA THR A 418 3.77 -15.14 -3.58
C THR A 418 5.20 -15.69 -3.73
N PHE A 419 6.19 -14.96 -3.22
CA PHE A 419 7.59 -15.40 -3.22
C PHE A 419 7.85 -16.75 -2.53
N LEU A 420 6.90 -17.24 -1.73
CA LEU A 420 7.02 -18.52 -1.01
C LEU A 420 6.59 -19.71 -1.88
N GLU A 421 6.08 -19.46 -3.08
CA GLU A 421 5.51 -20.46 -3.99
C GLU A 421 6.30 -20.61 -5.29
N GLU A 422 7.42 -19.91 -5.42
CA GLU A 422 8.23 -19.86 -6.65
C GLU A 422 9.74 -19.98 -6.36
N ASN A 423 10.51 -20.30 -7.41
CA ASN A 423 11.97 -20.31 -7.37
C ASN A 423 12.51 -19.13 -8.18
N ASP A 424 13.41 -18.34 -7.58
CA ASP A 424 14.06 -17.20 -8.23
C ASP A 424 15.31 -16.74 -7.46
N ILE A 425 15.93 -15.64 -7.88
CA ILE A 425 17.04 -14.97 -7.20
C ILE A 425 16.69 -13.50 -6.98
N VAL A 426 16.92 -13.01 -5.76
CA VAL A 426 16.65 -11.62 -5.37
C VAL A 426 17.91 -10.92 -4.88
N ALA A 427 18.09 -9.68 -5.34
CA ALA A 427 19.10 -8.75 -4.89
C ALA A 427 18.45 -7.61 -4.10
N GLY A 428 19.15 -7.11 -3.07
CA GLY A 428 18.68 -5.97 -2.28
C GLY A 428 19.20 -4.64 -2.81
N TYR A 429 18.45 -3.56 -2.57
CA TYR A 429 18.89 -2.18 -2.82
C TYR A 429 19.40 -1.46 -1.55
N GLY A 430 19.53 -2.21 -0.44
CA GLY A 430 20.05 -1.72 0.84
C GLY A 430 21.30 -2.42 1.35
N HIS A 431 21.84 -3.40 0.61
CA HIS A 431 23.09 -4.12 0.90
C HIS A 431 23.56 -4.91 -0.33
N ASN A 432 24.80 -5.39 -0.31
CA ASN A 432 25.43 -6.13 -1.42
C ASN A 432 25.21 -7.65 -1.39
N PHE A 433 24.14 -8.14 -0.75
CA PHE A 433 23.87 -9.58 -0.67
C PHE A 433 22.77 -9.99 -1.66
N VAL A 434 22.99 -11.12 -2.30
CA VAL A 434 22.07 -11.80 -3.21
C VAL A 434 21.65 -13.11 -2.56
N GLY A 435 20.35 -13.40 -2.57
CA GLY A 435 19.80 -14.62 -1.98
C GLY A 435 18.85 -15.33 -2.93
N ALA A 436 18.69 -16.64 -2.72
CA ALA A 436 17.66 -17.38 -3.43
C ALA A 436 16.28 -17.09 -2.85
N VAL A 437 15.30 -17.03 -3.74
CA VAL A 437 13.88 -17.25 -3.45
C VAL A 437 13.67 -18.74 -3.70
N ASN A 438 13.67 -19.55 -2.64
CA ASN A 438 13.39 -20.97 -2.76
C ASN A 438 11.89 -21.20 -2.53
N GLN A 439 11.30 -22.05 -3.36
CA GLN A 439 9.90 -22.46 -3.22
C GLN A 439 9.73 -23.20 -1.89
N VAL A 440 8.89 -22.65 -1.02
CA VAL A 440 8.61 -23.18 0.32
C VAL A 440 7.41 -24.12 0.31
N ILE A 441 6.37 -23.75 -0.45
CA ILE A 441 5.15 -24.55 -0.65
C ILE A 441 4.83 -24.59 -2.15
N PRO A 442 4.06 -25.58 -2.63
CA PRO A 442 3.45 -25.50 -3.96
C PRO A 442 2.57 -24.24 -4.09
N PRO A 443 2.38 -23.70 -5.31
CA PRO A 443 1.43 -22.62 -5.54
C PRO A 443 0.05 -22.96 -4.97
N VAL A 444 -0.55 -22.03 -4.24
CA VAL A 444 -1.93 -22.18 -3.76
C VAL A 444 -2.88 -21.99 -4.94
N GLY A 445 -3.81 -22.95 -5.11
CA GLY A 445 -4.74 -22.98 -6.24
C GLY A 445 -4.02 -23.12 -7.58
N GLU A 446 -4.41 -22.31 -8.55
CA GLU A 446 -3.83 -22.27 -9.90
C GLU A 446 -2.87 -21.07 -10.08
N CYS A 447 -2.36 -20.48 -8.99
CA CYS A 447 -1.41 -19.38 -9.08
C CYS A 447 -0.16 -19.75 -9.90
N LEU A 448 0.29 -18.82 -10.76
CA LEU A 448 1.57 -18.92 -11.48
C LEU A 448 2.47 -17.74 -11.12
N SER A 449 3.79 -17.92 -11.20
CA SER A 449 4.67 -16.75 -11.16
C SER A 449 4.55 -15.96 -12.45
N GLU A 450 4.74 -14.65 -12.38
CA GLU A 450 4.66 -13.79 -13.56
C GLU A 450 5.59 -14.30 -14.67
N PHE A 451 6.79 -14.78 -14.33
CA PHE A 451 7.68 -15.44 -15.28
C PHE A 451 7.01 -16.65 -15.97
N HIS A 452 6.37 -17.55 -15.22
CA HIS A 452 5.67 -18.70 -15.80
C HIS A 452 4.44 -18.27 -16.62
N MET A 453 3.78 -17.16 -16.27
CA MET A 453 2.70 -16.60 -17.09
C MET A 453 3.22 -16.17 -18.46
N PHE A 454 4.33 -15.42 -18.52
CA PHE A 454 4.95 -15.05 -19.79
C PHE A 454 5.54 -16.26 -20.54
N HIS A 455 6.04 -17.26 -19.82
CA HIS A 455 6.49 -18.53 -20.40
C HIS A 455 5.35 -19.25 -21.13
N ALA A 456 4.16 -19.36 -20.52
CA ALA A 456 2.99 -19.98 -21.15
C ALA A 456 2.40 -19.10 -22.27
N LEU A 457 2.37 -17.78 -22.07
CA LEU A 457 1.89 -16.84 -23.09
C LEU A 457 2.77 -16.89 -24.36
N ALA A 458 4.08 -17.08 -24.22
CA ALA A 458 5.03 -17.15 -25.33
C ALA A 458 4.74 -18.27 -26.34
N GLU A 459 4.04 -19.34 -25.97
CA GLU A 459 3.59 -20.42 -26.87
C GLU A 459 2.77 -19.92 -28.04
N ARG A 460 2.03 -18.82 -27.83
CA ARG A 460 1.19 -18.21 -28.85
C ARG A 460 1.96 -17.29 -29.82
N PHE A 461 3.29 -17.22 -29.72
CA PHE A 461 4.13 -16.32 -30.50
C PHE A 461 5.28 -17.07 -31.22
N PRO A 462 5.74 -16.58 -32.38
CA PRO A 462 6.79 -17.26 -33.16
C PRO A 462 8.16 -17.32 -32.46
N PHE A 463 8.34 -16.55 -31.39
CA PHE A 463 9.55 -16.54 -30.58
C PHE A 463 9.48 -17.50 -29.37
N ALA A 464 8.47 -18.37 -29.27
CA ALA A 464 8.28 -19.31 -28.16
C ALA A 464 9.59 -20.00 -27.73
N GLY A 465 10.31 -20.62 -28.67
CA GLY A 465 11.55 -21.34 -28.38
C GLY A 465 12.71 -20.51 -27.82
N ARG A 466 12.66 -19.16 -27.96
CA ARG A 466 13.63 -18.25 -27.33
C ARG A 466 13.31 -17.98 -25.86
N PHE A 467 12.03 -18.00 -25.50
CA PHE A 467 11.56 -17.66 -24.15
C PHE A 467 11.32 -18.91 -23.29
N GLN A 468 10.79 -19.98 -23.88
CA GLN A 468 10.42 -21.21 -23.21
C GLN A 468 11.62 -22.11 -22.94
N ARG A 469 12.43 -21.68 -21.98
CA ARG A 469 13.63 -22.39 -21.53
C ARG A 469 13.47 -22.80 -20.08
N PRO A 470 14.14 -23.88 -19.62
CA PRO A 470 14.11 -24.28 -18.23
C PRO A 470 14.51 -23.14 -17.29
N VAL A 471 13.84 -23.05 -16.13
CA VAL A 471 14.10 -22.01 -15.10
C VAL A 471 15.58 -21.91 -14.74
N ASP A 472 16.22 -23.03 -14.44
CA ASP A 472 17.64 -23.05 -14.04
C ASP A 472 18.56 -22.59 -15.19
N ALA A 473 18.19 -22.81 -16.45
CA ALA A 473 18.94 -22.29 -17.59
C ALA A 473 18.80 -20.76 -17.70
N TRP A 474 17.60 -20.22 -17.45
CA TRP A 474 17.40 -18.78 -17.39
C TRP A 474 18.14 -18.13 -16.23
N LEU A 475 18.07 -18.71 -15.02
CA LEU A 475 18.83 -18.24 -13.86
C LEU A 475 20.33 -18.28 -14.14
N GLN A 476 20.81 -19.29 -14.86
CA GLN A 476 22.21 -19.36 -15.21
C GLN A 476 22.65 -18.22 -16.15
N ASP A 477 21.84 -17.88 -17.14
CA ASP A 477 22.17 -16.81 -18.08
C ASP A 477 21.96 -15.42 -17.47
N ILE A 478 20.78 -15.15 -16.90
CA ILE A 478 20.48 -13.82 -16.39
C ILE A 478 21.33 -13.47 -15.17
N CYS A 479 21.76 -14.44 -14.37
CA CYS A 479 22.68 -14.20 -13.24
C CYS A 479 24.14 -14.46 -13.61
N ALA A 480 24.51 -14.52 -14.90
CA ALA A 480 25.91 -14.69 -15.31
C ALA A 480 26.90 -13.73 -14.62
N PRO A 481 26.58 -12.43 -14.37
CA PRO A 481 27.46 -11.54 -13.62
C PRO A 481 27.72 -11.98 -12.17
N LEU A 482 26.75 -12.62 -11.52
CA LEU A 482 26.89 -13.20 -10.19
C LEU A 482 27.80 -14.43 -10.22
N TRP A 483 27.60 -15.34 -11.18
CA TRP A 483 28.39 -16.58 -11.29
C TRP A 483 29.85 -16.31 -11.63
N ALA A 484 30.13 -15.27 -12.42
CA ALA A 484 31.47 -14.81 -12.73
C ALA A 484 32.30 -14.44 -11.48
N GLN A 485 31.66 -14.21 -10.32
CA GLN A 485 32.32 -13.91 -9.05
C GLN A 485 32.64 -15.17 -8.21
N GLY A 486 32.47 -16.36 -8.76
CA GLY A 486 32.93 -17.62 -8.15
C GLY A 486 31.91 -18.32 -7.24
N THR A 487 30.63 -18.01 -7.38
CA THR A 487 29.51 -18.74 -6.72
C THR A 487 28.72 -19.57 -7.72
N SER A 488 27.79 -20.41 -7.24
CA SER A 488 26.88 -21.20 -8.06
C SER A 488 25.42 -21.05 -7.59
N LEU A 489 24.48 -21.50 -8.42
CA LEU A 489 23.06 -21.54 -8.07
C LEU A 489 22.82 -22.36 -6.80
N GLU A 490 23.45 -23.52 -6.66
CA GLU A 490 23.35 -24.39 -5.48
C GLU A 490 23.86 -23.68 -4.22
N ALA A 491 24.98 -22.97 -4.31
CA ALA A 491 25.52 -22.23 -3.17
C ALA A 491 24.58 -21.10 -2.73
N VAL A 492 23.98 -20.37 -3.68
CA VAL A 492 23.01 -19.29 -3.39
C VAL A 492 21.69 -19.81 -2.84
N ARG A 493 21.27 -21.03 -3.23
CA ARG A 493 20.10 -21.72 -2.66
C ARG A 493 20.29 -22.03 -1.17
N GLU A 494 21.51 -22.30 -0.74
CA GLU A 494 21.85 -22.64 0.66
C GLU A 494 22.14 -21.42 1.56
N GLY A 495 22.56 -20.30 0.96
CA GLY A 495 22.90 -19.09 1.72
C GLY A 495 23.15 -17.86 0.85
N ALA A 496 23.06 -16.69 1.47
CA ALA A 496 23.27 -15.43 0.78
C ALA A 496 24.74 -15.26 0.34
N PHE A 497 24.94 -14.83 -0.91
CA PHE A 497 26.24 -14.49 -1.46
C PHE A 497 26.43 -12.97 -1.45
N ARG A 498 27.62 -12.50 -1.05
CA ARG A 498 27.95 -11.07 -1.11
C ARG A 498 28.63 -10.76 -2.43
N MET A 499 28.04 -9.86 -3.22
CA MET A 499 28.68 -9.33 -4.43
C MET A 499 30.00 -8.65 -4.09
N ASP A 500 30.96 -8.73 -5.02
CA ASP A 500 32.19 -7.95 -4.97
C ASP A 500 31.85 -6.46 -5.16
N ALA A 501 31.81 -5.77 -4.02
CA ALA A 501 31.50 -4.37 -3.89
C ALA A 501 32.34 -3.80 -2.74
N PRO A 502 32.79 -2.53 -2.85
CA PRO A 502 33.65 -1.94 -1.84
C PRO A 502 32.98 -1.88 -0.47
N MET A 503 33.72 -2.23 0.59
CA MET A 503 33.30 -1.99 1.97
C MET A 503 33.25 -0.49 2.27
N VAL A 504 34.30 0.20 1.83
CA VAL A 504 34.52 1.65 1.98
C VAL A 504 34.64 2.23 0.56
N PRO A 505 33.58 2.85 0.02
CA PRO A 505 33.67 3.51 -1.27
C PRO A 505 34.60 4.72 -1.20
N TYR A 506 35.26 5.02 -2.32
CA TYR A 506 36.12 6.21 -2.49
C TYR A 506 37.28 6.29 -1.48
N ALA A 507 37.78 5.15 -0.98
CA ALA A 507 38.90 5.09 -0.03
C ALA A 507 40.21 5.64 -0.62
N ASP A 508 40.37 5.53 -1.94
CA ASP A 508 41.47 6.09 -2.72
C ASP A 508 41.23 7.55 -3.14
N LYS A 509 40.09 8.14 -2.75
CA LYS A 509 39.64 9.48 -3.12
C LYS A 509 39.46 9.68 -4.63
N THR A 510 39.24 8.60 -5.38
CA THR A 510 38.86 8.65 -6.79
C THR A 510 37.36 8.51 -6.93
N PHE A 511 36.76 9.40 -7.72
CA PHE A 511 35.32 9.40 -7.96
C PHE A 511 35.03 9.08 -9.43
N PRO A 512 34.04 8.24 -9.74
CA PRO A 512 33.60 7.93 -11.11
C PRO A 512 32.89 9.11 -11.81
N THR A 513 33.41 10.33 -11.65
CA THR A 513 33.01 11.55 -12.36
C THR A 513 33.97 11.78 -13.52
N GLU A 514 33.62 12.68 -14.44
CA GLU A 514 34.50 13.05 -15.56
C GLU A 514 35.85 13.62 -15.11
N SER A 515 35.91 14.28 -13.94
CA SER A 515 37.13 14.87 -13.39
C SER A 515 37.96 13.89 -12.54
N GLY A 516 37.41 12.71 -12.23
CA GLY A 516 37.98 11.80 -11.22
C GLY A 516 37.83 12.29 -9.77
N LYS A 517 37.16 13.44 -9.54
CA LYS A 517 37.07 14.15 -8.25
C LYS A 517 35.63 14.36 -7.79
N PHE A 518 35.45 14.65 -6.50
CA PHE A 518 34.16 15.07 -5.94
C PHE A 518 33.73 16.41 -6.54
N GLN A 519 32.45 16.54 -6.90
CA GLN A 519 31.90 17.70 -7.59
C GLN A 519 31.02 18.52 -6.65
N PHE A 520 31.51 19.64 -6.13
CA PHE A 520 30.65 20.55 -5.37
C PHE A 520 29.62 21.23 -6.27
N MET A 521 28.44 21.53 -5.72
CA MET A 521 27.47 22.35 -6.44
C MET A 521 28.01 23.77 -6.64
N THR A 522 27.86 24.29 -7.87
CA THR A 522 28.32 25.63 -8.26
C THR A 522 27.20 26.65 -8.31
N GLU A 523 25.95 26.19 -8.26
CA GLU A 523 24.75 27.02 -8.30
C GLU A 523 23.74 26.56 -7.26
N PHE A 524 23.05 27.53 -6.66
CA PHE A 524 22.00 27.30 -5.69
C PHE A 524 21.04 28.48 -5.72
N ASP A 525 19.91 28.32 -6.41
CA ASP A 525 18.86 29.33 -6.43
C ASP A 525 17.52 28.72 -5.97
N PRO A 526 17.30 28.67 -4.65
CA PRO A 526 16.09 28.07 -4.09
C PRO A 526 14.91 29.06 -4.05
N MET A 527 15.05 30.30 -4.54
CA MET A 527 14.05 31.35 -4.33
C MET A 527 12.67 31.03 -4.95
N GLU A 528 12.60 30.11 -5.91
CA GLU A 528 11.33 29.57 -6.44
C GLU A 528 10.64 28.56 -5.49
N GLN A 529 11.33 28.05 -4.47
CA GLN A 529 10.84 27.03 -3.52
C GLN A 529 9.86 27.58 -2.47
N ILE A 530 9.85 28.90 -2.26
CA ILE A 530 9.11 29.57 -1.18
C ILE A 530 7.86 30.28 -1.75
N VAL A 531 7.07 29.59 -2.56
CA VAL A 531 5.70 30.03 -2.83
C VAL A 531 4.77 29.24 -1.92
N SER A 532 4.58 29.72 -0.69
CA SER A 532 3.49 29.20 0.14
C SER A 532 2.18 29.67 -0.48
N ASP A 533 1.48 28.80 -1.20
CA ASP A 533 0.09 29.05 -1.55
C ASP A 533 -0.69 29.15 -0.23
N ARG A 534 -1.09 30.37 0.14
CA ARG A 534 -1.80 30.62 1.40
C ARG A 534 -3.13 29.86 1.48
N ARG A 535 -3.65 29.36 0.35
CA ARG A 535 -4.83 28.48 0.30
C ARG A 535 -4.53 27.08 0.83
N TYR A 536 -3.29 26.61 0.72
CA TYR A 536 -2.84 25.27 1.12
C TYR A 536 -1.61 25.40 2.05
N PRO A 537 -1.80 25.84 3.30
CA PRO A 537 -0.69 26.29 4.16
C PRO A 537 0.15 25.16 4.77
N TYR A 538 -0.27 23.89 4.67
CA TYR A 538 0.45 22.77 5.29
C TYR A 538 1.12 21.89 4.24
N LYS A 539 2.29 21.35 4.54
CA LYS A 539 2.91 20.28 3.74
C LYS A 539 2.39 18.91 4.19
N LEU A 540 1.89 18.11 3.26
CA LEU A 540 1.47 16.74 3.51
C LEU A 540 2.63 15.77 3.32
N LEU A 541 3.04 15.09 4.39
CA LEU A 541 4.04 14.04 4.36
C LEU A 541 3.36 12.66 4.42
N THR A 542 3.33 11.97 3.29
CA THR A 542 2.82 10.59 3.16
C THR A 542 3.90 9.57 3.55
N ILE A 543 4.08 9.38 4.85
CA ILE A 543 5.15 8.56 5.42
C ILE A 543 4.92 7.06 5.23
N ALA A 544 5.98 6.26 5.25
CA ALA A 544 5.86 4.81 5.15
C ALA A 544 5.19 4.21 6.41
N PRO A 545 4.15 3.37 6.26
CA PRO A 545 3.46 2.73 7.37
C PRO A 545 4.36 1.72 8.10
N HIS A 546 4.10 1.52 9.40
CA HIS A 546 4.79 0.48 10.15
C HIS A 546 4.25 -0.92 9.80
N SER A 547 2.93 -1.04 9.61
CA SER A 547 2.19 -2.31 9.62
C SER A 547 2.11 -3.02 8.27
N PHE A 548 2.19 -2.29 7.15
CA PHE A 548 2.10 -2.82 5.79
C PHE A 548 3.13 -2.16 4.87
N ILE A 549 3.10 -2.47 3.56
CA ILE A 549 3.92 -1.82 2.54
C ILE A 549 2.97 -1.32 1.46
N CYS A 550 2.97 0.00 1.21
CA CYS A 550 2.21 0.62 0.13
C CYS A 550 0.74 0.16 0.09
N SER A 551 0.25 -0.39 -1.02
CA SER A 551 -1.11 -0.90 -1.19
C SER A 551 -1.24 -2.40 -0.90
N GLU A 552 -0.23 -3.07 -0.33
CA GLU A 552 -0.26 -4.51 -0.03
C GLU A 552 -1.10 -4.83 1.21
N ARG A 553 -2.41 -4.69 1.06
CA ARG A 553 -3.45 -4.99 2.05
C ARG A 553 -4.61 -5.72 1.38
N THR A 554 -5.46 -6.33 2.17
CA THR A 554 -6.79 -6.86 1.80
C THR A 554 -7.87 -5.80 2.02
N MET A 555 -9.08 -6.00 1.51
CA MET A 555 -10.19 -5.06 1.74
C MET A 555 -10.54 -5.01 3.23
N ALA A 556 -10.59 -6.16 3.91
CA ALA A 556 -10.93 -6.23 5.33
C ALA A 556 -9.93 -5.48 6.24
N GLU A 557 -8.64 -5.47 5.89
CA GLU A 557 -7.59 -4.79 6.65
C GLU A 557 -7.71 -3.25 6.64
N HIS A 558 -8.51 -2.65 5.75
CA HIS A 558 -8.69 -1.20 5.68
C HIS A 558 -9.67 -0.69 6.76
N SER A 559 -9.29 0.42 7.40
CA SER A 559 -10.24 1.29 8.10
C SER A 559 -11.13 2.01 7.08
N ALA A 560 -12.26 2.57 7.52
CA ALA A 560 -13.17 3.32 6.65
C ALA A 560 -12.47 4.48 5.93
N LEU A 561 -11.68 5.26 6.68
CA LEU A 561 -10.96 6.43 6.20
C LEU A 561 -9.47 6.35 6.60
N PRO A 562 -8.56 7.00 5.85
CA PRO A 562 -7.19 7.21 6.26
C PRO A 562 -7.13 8.12 7.49
N SER A 563 -6.04 8.05 8.24
CA SER A 563 -5.79 8.99 9.34
C SER A 563 -4.78 10.04 8.92
N VAL A 564 -5.06 11.29 9.29
CA VAL A 564 -4.12 12.41 9.19
C VAL A 564 -3.81 12.94 10.58
N THR A 565 -2.56 13.31 10.84
CA THR A 565 -2.16 13.92 12.12
C THR A 565 -1.67 15.34 11.93
N MET A 566 -2.11 16.26 12.77
CA MET A 566 -1.69 17.66 12.76
C MET A 566 -1.46 18.21 14.18
N HIS A 567 -0.80 19.36 14.27
CA HIS A 567 -0.55 20.03 15.54
C HIS A 567 -1.82 20.60 16.19
N ALA A 568 -1.90 20.54 17.53
CA ALA A 568 -3.08 20.93 18.31
C ALA A 568 -3.54 22.38 18.07
N GLN A 569 -2.62 23.34 18.04
CA GLN A 569 -2.98 24.75 17.79
C GLN A 569 -3.48 24.97 16.35
N GLU A 570 -3.02 24.18 15.38
CA GLU A 570 -3.55 24.28 14.02
C GLU A 570 -4.92 23.61 13.93
N ALA A 571 -5.16 22.51 14.64
CA ALA A 571 -6.51 21.93 14.72
C ALA A 571 -7.53 22.96 15.26
N GLU A 572 -7.20 23.64 16.36
CA GLU A 572 -8.01 24.72 16.92
C GLU A 572 -8.22 25.87 15.90
N ARG A 573 -7.14 26.31 15.24
CA ARG A 573 -7.20 27.37 14.21
C ARG A 573 -8.10 27.02 13.02
N ASN A 574 -8.15 25.76 12.60
CA ASN A 574 -9.02 25.30 11.51
C ASN A 574 -10.41 24.87 12.01
N GLY A 575 -10.72 25.00 13.31
CA GLY A 575 -12.02 24.64 13.87
C GLY A 575 -12.31 23.14 13.88
N VAL A 576 -11.27 22.30 13.98
CA VAL A 576 -11.37 20.83 13.95
C VAL A 576 -10.81 20.23 15.24
N GLN A 577 -11.29 19.03 15.61
CA GLN A 577 -10.96 18.37 16.87
C GLN A 577 -10.45 16.94 16.66
N ASP A 578 -9.78 16.39 17.68
CA ASP A 578 -9.30 15.00 17.64
C ASP A 578 -10.44 14.00 17.35
N GLY A 579 -10.18 13.03 16.49
CA GLY A 579 -11.16 12.04 16.05
C GLY A 579 -12.16 12.51 15.01
N MET A 580 -12.25 13.81 14.74
CA MET A 580 -13.18 14.39 13.75
C MET A 580 -12.83 13.92 12.33
N VAL A 581 -13.86 13.69 11.51
CA VAL A 581 -13.66 13.52 10.05
C VAL A 581 -13.46 14.90 9.44
N VAL A 582 -12.35 15.07 8.74
CA VAL A 582 -11.94 16.33 8.11
C VAL A 582 -11.81 16.17 6.60
N SER A 583 -12.01 17.26 5.88
CA SER A 583 -11.60 17.37 4.48
C SER A 583 -10.13 17.76 4.43
N VAL A 584 -9.38 17.08 3.57
CA VAL A 584 -8.01 17.41 3.22
C VAL A 584 -7.97 17.68 1.72
N SER A 585 -7.66 18.90 1.33
CA SER A 585 -7.71 19.35 -0.07
C SER A 585 -6.37 19.92 -0.53
N SER A 586 -6.08 19.75 -1.82
CA SER A 586 -4.94 20.33 -2.52
C SER A 586 -5.40 20.99 -3.83
N SER A 587 -4.47 21.51 -4.62
CA SER A 587 -4.78 22.09 -5.93
C SER A 587 -5.33 21.11 -6.96
N VAL A 588 -5.27 19.79 -6.71
CA VAL A 588 -5.63 18.74 -7.69
C VAL A 588 -6.64 17.72 -7.17
N GLY A 589 -7.00 17.77 -5.89
CA GLY A 589 -7.94 16.80 -5.33
C GLY A 589 -8.34 17.09 -3.89
N GLU A 590 -9.28 16.30 -3.40
CA GLU A 590 -9.80 16.36 -2.04
C GLU A 590 -10.09 14.94 -1.55
N VAL A 591 -9.80 14.67 -0.28
CA VAL A 591 -10.09 13.38 0.38
C VAL A 591 -10.62 13.62 1.78
N ARG A 592 -11.39 12.66 2.30
CA ARG A 592 -11.80 12.63 3.71
C ARG A 592 -10.79 11.83 4.52
N ALA A 593 -10.51 12.29 5.73
CA ALA A 593 -9.63 11.59 6.66
C ALA A 593 -10.10 11.75 8.11
N ARG A 594 -9.73 10.81 8.97
CA ARG A 594 -9.91 10.93 10.41
C ARG A 594 -8.75 11.70 11.01
N LEU A 595 -9.03 12.83 11.64
CA LEU A 595 -8.03 13.67 12.28
C LEU A 595 -7.52 13.03 13.57
N LYS A 596 -6.20 13.06 13.73
CA LYS A 596 -5.51 12.87 14.99
C LYS A 596 -4.79 14.16 15.37
N VAL A 597 -4.93 14.59 16.61
CA VAL A 597 -4.24 15.77 17.12
C VAL A 597 -3.02 15.35 17.94
N ASP A 598 -1.87 15.96 17.65
CA ASP A 598 -0.62 15.69 18.37
C ASP A 598 0.15 16.99 18.61
N ALA A 599 0.25 17.42 19.86
CA ALA A 599 0.93 18.65 20.26
C ALA A 599 2.46 18.60 20.05
N SER A 600 3.04 17.43 19.77
CA SER A 600 4.47 17.29 19.46
C SER A 600 4.79 17.49 17.96
N MET A 601 3.77 17.56 17.11
CA MET A 601 3.92 17.81 15.67
C MET A 601 4.38 19.24 15.37
N ARG A 602 5.03 19.43 14.22
CA ARG A 602 5.28 20.77 13.71
C ARG A 602 3.96 21.41 13.24
N ARG A 603 3.89 22.73 13.28
CA ARG A 603 2.69 23.50 12.89
C ARG A 603 2.48 23.60 11.38
N ASP A 604 3.54 23.40 10.59
CA ASP A 604 3.55 23.52 9.13
C ASP A 604 3.31 22.16 8.42
N VAL A 605 3.07 21.08 9.16
CA VAL A 605 3.04 19.71 8.65
C VAL A 605 1.74 18.99 8.99
N VAL A 606 1.24 18.25 8.00
CA VAL A 606 0.25 17.18 8.17
C VAL A 606 0.91 15.86 7.79
N ILE A 607 0.75 14.82 8.61
CA ILE A 607 1.28 13.49 8.28
C ILE A 607 0.15 12.50 8.01
N ALA A 608 0.39 11.57 7.11
CA ALA A 608 -0.49 10.43 6.86
C ALA A 608 0.35 9.21 6.47
N GLU A 609 -0.12 8.01 6.79
CA GLU A 609 0.52 6.79 6.29
C GLU A 609 0.18 6.59 4.80
N ARG A 610 1.19 6.42 3.95
CA ARG A 610 1.01 6.21 2.51
C ARG A 610 0.44 4.83 2.20
N GLY A 611 -0.27 4.74 1.07
CA GLY A 611 -0.82 3.51 0.55
C GLY A 611 -2.27 3.28 0.98
N GLY A 612 -2.68 2.01 1.04
CA GLY A 612 -4.09 1.63 1.08
C GLY A 612 -4.76 1.71 -0.30
N TRP A 613 -6.02 1.31 -0.40
CA TRP A 613 -6.79 1.30 -1.64
C TRP A 613 -7.74 2.49 -1.70
N ALA A 614 -7.80 3.16 -2.86
CA ALA A 614 -8.71 4.30 -3.06
C ALA A 614 -10.17 3.86 -2.93
N LYS A 615 -10.54 2.70 -3.48
CA LYS A 615 -11.89 2.11 -3.31
C LYS A 615 -12.21 1.79 -1.84
N ALA A 616 -11.20 1.53 -1.01
CA ALA A 616 -11.38 1.32 0.43
C ALA A 616 -11.43 2.63 1.24
N GLY A 617 -11.40 3.79 0.59
CA GLY A 617 -11.39 5.12 1.20
C GLY A 617 -9.99 5.75 1.34
N HIS A 618 -8.91 5.03 1.00
CA HIS A 618 -7.51 5.43 1.28
C HIS A 618 -6.81 5.94 0.00
N GLY A 619 -7.20 7.13 -0.47
CA GLY A 619 -6.77 7.71 -1.75
C GLY A 619 -5.85 8.92 -1.66
N LEU A 620 -4.89 8.98 -0.73
CA LEU A 620 -4.07 10.18 -0.47
C LEU A 620 -3.32 10.72 -1.70
N ASN A 621 -2.94 9.85 -2.64
CA ASN A 621 -2.25 10.26 -3.87
C ASN A 621 -3.15 11.02 -4.86
N GLN A 622 -4.45 11.18 -4.57
CA GLN A 622 -5.34 12.11 -5.28
C GLN A 622 -4.95 13.57 -5.01
N LEU A 623 -4.28 13.85 -3.89
CA LEU A 623 -3.84 15.18 -3.51
C LEU A 623 -2.51 15.59 -4.15
N THR A 624 -1.72 14.64 -4.63
CA THR A 624 -0.36 14.87 -5.14
C THR A 624 -0.38 15.20 -6.63
N ARG A 625 0.31 16.26 -7.04
CA ARG A 625 0.44 16.63 -8.46
C ARG A 625 1.32 15.62 -9.21
N ASP A 626 1.04 15.43 -10.49
CA ASP A 626 1.81 14.59 -11.42
C ASP A 626 3.00 15.35 -12.03
N ILE A 627 3.97 15.71 -11.17
CA ILE A 627 5.21 16.38 -11.55
C ILE A 627 6.42 15.47 -11.33
N PRO A 628 7.49 15.56 -12.15
CA PRO A 628 8.74 14.89 -11.88
C PRO A 628 9.70 15.76 -11.08
N SER A 629 10.66 15.14 -10.39
CA SER A 629 11.83 15.87 -9.89
C SER A 629 12.74 16.29 -11.05
N LEU A 630 13.38 17.46 -10.92
CA LEU A 630 14.26 18.02 -11.95
C LEU A 630 15.48 17.12 -12.22
N VAL A 631 16.03 16.54 -11.16
CA VAL A 631 17.13 15.58 -11.22
C VAL A 631 16.59 14.20 -10.87
N GLY A 632 16.98 13.19 -11.65
CA GLY A 632 16.67 11.78 -11.35
C GLY A 632 15.22 11.33 -11.61
N GLN A 633 14.35 12.21 -12.12
CA GLN A 633 13.02 11.84 -12.63
C GLN A 633 12.16 11.04 -11.61
N GLY A 634 12.27 11.41 -10.33
CA GLY A 634 11.51 10.87 -9.20
C GLY A 634 10.15 11.54 -9.04
N THR A 635 9.35 11.07 -8.07
CA THR A 635 8.01 11.64 -7.77
C THR A 635 8.03 12.48 -6.48
N PRO A 636 7.78 13.80 -6.55
CA PRO A 636 7.75 14.73 -5.41
C PRO A 636 6.53 14.61 -4.48
N PHE A 637 6.34 13.47 -3.81
CA PHE A 637 5.18 13.29 -2.93
C PHE A 637 5.08 14.30 -1.77
N TYR A 638 6.20 14.83 -1.26
CA TYR A 638 6.24 15.77 -0.14
C TYR A 638 6.16 17.24 -0.59
N ASP A 639 6.11 17.50 -1.89
CA ASP A 639 5.69 18.79 -2.45
C ASP A 639 4.15 18.93 -2.57
N THR A 640 3.42 18.07 -1.87
CA THR A 640 1.97 18.18 -1.73
C THR A 640 1.65 19.21 -0.65
N SER A 641 1.16 20.38 -1.04
CA SER A 641 0.59 21.37 -0.12
C SER A 641 -0.92 21.14 0.03
N VAL A 642 -1.43 21.20 1.27
CA VAL A 642 -2.83 20.94 1.60
C VAL A 642 -3.45 21.98 2.54
N ALA A 643 -4.77 22.04 2.50
CA ALA A 643 -5.60 22.65 3.52
C ALA A 643 -6.35 21.55 4.29
N ILE A 644 -6.69 21.84 5.54
CA ILE A 644 -7.55 20.99 6.37
C ILE A 644 -8.71 21.84 6.85
N GLY A 645 -9.93 21.30 6.76
CA GLY A 645 -11.12 21.94 7.29
C GLY A 645 -12.16 20.93 7.74
N PRO A 646 -13.19 21.38 8.47
CA PRO A 646 -14.32 20.52 8.79
C PRO A 646 -15.05 20.13 7.49
N VAL A 647 -15.66 18.96 7.50
CA VAL A 647 -16.63 18.59 6.46
C VAL A 647 -17.93 19.33 6.77
N TYR A 648 -18.33 20.27 5.92
CA TYR A 648 -19.53 21.10 6.12
C TYR A 648 -20.83 20.45 5.65
N GLU A 649 -20.75 19.29 4.99
CA GLU A 649 -21.94 18.51 4.66
C GLU A 649 -22.65 18.06 5.94
N LYS A 650 -23.99 18.13 5.96
CA LYS A 650 -24.80 17.63 7.08
C LYS A 650 -24.50 16.13 7.25
N SER A 651 -23.68 15.81 8.24
CA SER A 651 -23.33 14.43 8.57
C SER A 651 -24.51 13.78 9.26
N ALA A 652 -25.07 12.75 8.62
CA ALA A 652 -26.12 11.94 9.21
C ALA A 652 -25.59 11.24 10.48
N ARG A 653 -26.25 11.47 11.61
CA ARG A 653 -25.95 10.78 12.88
C ARG A 653 -26.72 9.47 12.90
N ILE A 654 -26.02 8.35 12.76
CA ILE A 654 -26.64 7.03 12.67
C ILE A 654 -26.39 6.25 13.96
N LEU A 655 -27.47 5.82 14.61
CA LEU A 655 -27.38 4.89 15.72
C LEU A 655 -27.17 3.47 15.17
N VAL A 656 -26.14 2.78 15.62
CA VAL A 656 -25.85 1.39 15.27
C VAL A 656 -26.03 0.53 16.51
N VAL A 657 -27.02 -0.36 16.51
CA VAL A 657 -27.26 -1.29 17.61
C VAL A 657 -26.71 -2.66 17.23
N ARG A 658 -25.84 -3.21 18.09
CA ARG A 658 -25.22 -4.52 17.92
C ARG A 658 -25.54 -5.39 19.11
N GLU A 659 -26.08 -6.57 18.86
CA GLU A 659 -26.42 -7.49 19.95
C GLU A 659 -25.15 -8.11 20.55
N ARG A 660 -24.19 -8.64 19.77
CA ARG A 660 -22.90 -9.14 20.30
C ARG A 660 -21.68 -8.70 19.49
N ASP A 661 -20.49 -8.88 20.08
CA ASP A 661 -19.19 -8.74 19.42
C ASP A 661 -18.96 -9.73 18.25
N LEU A 662 -19.81 -10.74 18.10
CA LEU A 662 -19.74 -11.78 17.07
C LEU A 662 -20.22 -11.32 15.67
N SER A 663 -20.80 -10.12 15.57
CA SER A 663 -21.22 -9.50 14.30
C SER A 663 -20.44 -8.20 14.07
N PRO A 664 -19.23 -8.24 13.48
CA PRO A 664 -18.45 -7.05 13.17
C PRO A 664 -19.20 -6.11 12.23
N GLU A 665 -18.91 -4.81 12.34
CA GLU A 665 -19.53 -3.72 11.58
C GLU A 665 -19.31 -3.79 10.05
N GLY A 666 -18.34 -4.61 9.63
CA GLY A 666 -18.10 -5.00 8.24
C GLY A 666 -17.88 -3.84 7.27
N THR A 667 -18.07 -4.11 6.00
CA THR A 667 -17.99 -3.11 4.92
C THR A 667 -19.16 -2.12 4.99
N PHE A 668 -20.32 -2.52 5.54
CA PHE A 668 -21.51 -1.65 5.59
C PHE A 668 -21.28 -0.40 6.42
N CYS A 669 -20.79 -0.54 7.65
CA CYS A 669 -20.48 0.62 8.50
C CYS A 669 -19.27 1.41 7.99
N LYS A 670 -18.23 0.71 7.49
CA LYS A 670 -17.09 1.38 6.85
C LYS A 670 -17.57 2.26 5.70
N GLU A 671 -18.58 1.83 4.95
CA GLU A 671 -19.13 2.63 3.86
C GLU A 671 -20.00 3.79 4.35
N LEU A 672 -20.81 3.61 5.40
CA LEU A 672 -21.54 4.72 6.02
C LEU A 672 -20.57 5.85 6.41
N GLU A 673 -19.47 5.50 7.07
CA GLU A 673 -18.42 6.47 7.44
C GLU A 673 -17.74 7.11 6.22
N ARG A 674 -17.43 6.34 5.16
CA ARG A 674 -16.87 6.89 3.91
C ARG A 674 -17.79 7.91 3.26
N GLN A 675 -19.10 7.65 3.27
CA GLN A 675 -20.13 8.55 2.77
C GLN A 675 -20.39 9.73 3.71
N GLY A 676 -19.77 9.76 4.89
CA GLY A 676 -19.78 10.90 5.80
C GLY A 676 -20.75 10.79 6.97
N ALA A 677 -21.33 9.63 7.22
CA ALA A 677 -22.17 9.41 8.41
C ALA A 677 -21.31 9.32 9.69
N MET A 678 -21.84 9.88 10.78
CA MET A 678 -21.28 9.72 12.12
C MET A 678 -21.99 8.57 12.83
N LEU A 679 -21.24 7.51 13.13
CA LEU A 679 -21.80 6.32 13.76
C LEU A 679 -21.68 6.40 15.29
N VAL A 680 -22.78 6.11 15.98
CA VAL A 680 -22.79 5.84 17.42
C VAL A 680 -23.17 4.39 17.62
N THR A 681 -22.24 3.57 18.07
CA THR A 681 -22.48 2.13 18.26
C THR A 681 -22.83 1.81 19.71
N LEU A 682 -23.95 1.10 19.93
CA LEU A 682 -24.37 0.58 21.23
C LEU A 682 -24.43 -0.95 21.24
N ARG A 683 -24.14 -1.54 22.40
CA ARG A 683 -24.15 -2.98 22.66
C ARG A 683 -25.05 -3.34 23.85
N PRO A 684 -26.37 -3.48 23.65
CA PRO A 684 -27.30 -3.73 24.75
C PRO A 684 -27.05 -5.04 25.52
N ASP A 685 -26.61 -6.14 24.86
CA ASP A 685 -26.20 -7.35 25.61
C ASP A 685 -24.95 -7.12 26.48
N GLY A 686 -24.11 -6.16 26.09
CA GLY A 686 -22.92 -5.75 26.83
C GLY A 686 -23.23 -4.77 27.97
N GLY A 687 -24.50 -4.37 28.13
CA GLY A 687 -24.95 -3.44 29.17
C GLY A 687 -25.10 -1.99 28.73
N ASP A 688 -24.89 -1.66 27.45
CA ASP A 688 -25.11 -0.29 26.97
C ASP A 688 -26.61 0.05 26.98
N PRO A 689 -27.03 1.16 27.62
CA PRO A 689 -28.44 1.52 27.66
C PRO A 689 -28.91 2.01 26.29
N LEU A 690 -30.06 1.52 25.82
CA LEU A 690 -30.75 2.09 24.67
C LEU A 690 -31.31 3.47 25.03
N PRO A 691 -31.27 4.45 24.11
CA PRO A 691 -31.86 5.76 24.36
C PRO A 691 -33.38 5.66 24.48
N GLU A 692 -34.00 6.58 25.22
CA GLU A 692 -35.46 6.59 25.34
C GLU A 692 -36.15 6.99 24.02
N THR A 693 -35.51 7.85 23.22
CA THR A 693 -35.99 8.37 21.93
C THR A 693 -34.85 8.44 20.89
N LEU A 694 -35.19 8.64 19.62
CA LEU A 694 -34.23 8.84 18.51
C LEU A 694 -34.21 10.28 17.98
N SER A 695 -34.49 11.28 18.81
CA SER A 695 -34.48 12.69 18.36
C SER A 695 -33.12 13.11 17.80
N ASP A 696 -32.04 12.62 18.40
CA ASP A 696 -30.65 13.03 18.12
C ASP A 696 -29.96 12.23 17.00
N PHE A 697 -30.71 11.32 16.36
CA PHE A 697 -30.24 10.45 15.29
C PHE A 697 -31.08 10.64 14.04
N ASP A 698 -30.45 10.60 12.88
CA ASP A 698 -31.10 10.74 11.58
C ASP A 698 -31.49 9.38 10.96
N GLY A 699 -30.98 8.27 11.52
CA GLY A 699 -31.33 6.92 11.11
C GLY A 699 -30.83 5.86 12.10
N LEU A 700 -31.31 4.62 11.91
CA LEU A 700 -31.03 3.50 12.80
C LEU A 700 -30.58 2.27 11.98
N VAL A 701 -29.47 1.66 12.39
CA VAL A 701 -29.00 0.37 11.86
C VAL A 701 -29.03 -0.64 13.00
N VAL A 702 -29.71 -1.77 12.79
CA VAL A 702 -29.78 -2.86 13.78
C VAL A 702 -29.14 -4.09 13.17
N PHE A 703 -28.00 -4.50 13.73
CA PHE A 703 -27.33 -5.74 13.37
C PHE A 703 -27.76 -6.88 14.28
N GLY A 704 -28.18 -7.98 13.65
CA GLY A 704 -28.50 -9.21 14.33
C GLY A 704 -27.32 -10.11 14.71
N GLY A 705 -27.47 -10.87 15.79
CA GLY A 705 -26.67 -12.08 16.09
C GLY A 705 -27.26 -13.36 15.47
N PRO A 706 -26.63 -14.53 15.63
CA PRO A 706 -27.12 -15.83 15.14
C PRO A 706 -28.28 -16.42 15.96
N GLU A 707 -28.85 -15.67 16.92
CA GLU A 707 -29.86 -16.16 17.84
C GLU A 707 -31.22 -16.36 17.13
N GLN A 708 -31.91 -17.43 17.51
CA GLN A 708 -33.31 -17.66 17.14
C GLN A 708 -34.22 -16.83 18.04
N ILE A 709 -35.19 -16.13 17.44
CA ILE A 709 -36.26 -15.46 18.20
C ILE A 709 -37.08 -16.47 19.02
N GLN A 710 -37.04 -17.75 18.63
CA GLN A 710 -37.87 -18.81 19.20
C GLN A 710 -37.44 -19.31 20.60
N ASN A 711 -36.27 -18.97 21.12
CA ASN A 711 -35.80 -19.52 22.40
C ASN A 711 -36.45 -18.92 23.67
N GLY A 712 -37.52 -18.13 23.55
CA GLY A 712 -38.17 -17.51 24.71
C GLY A 712 -37.25 -16.58 25.52
N CYS A 713 -36.09 -16.22 24.95
CA CYS A 713 -35.10 -15.37 25.55
C CYS A 713 -35.56 -13.91 25.31
N SER A 714 -36.56 -13.46 26.07
CA SER A 714 -36.98 -12.06 26.06
C SER A 714 -35.89 -11.23 26.75
N LYS A 715 -34.81 -10.93 26.03
CA LYS A 715 -33.82 -9.99 26.51
C LYS A 715 -34.51 -8.64 26.70
N GLY A 716 -34.35 -8.03 27.88
CA GLY A 716 -35.14 -6.86 28.29
C GLY A 716 -35.00 -5.63 27.40
N TYR A 717 -34.01 -5.59 26.50
CA TYR A 717 -33.81 -4.50 25.55
C TYR A 717 -34.51 -4.70 24.20
N LEU A 718 -35.01 -5.89 23.86
CA LEU A 718 -35.60 -6.16 22.54
C LEU A 718 -36.90 -5.40 22.31
N ASP A 719 -37.79 -5.35 23.31
CA ASP A 719 -39.03 -4.59 23.25
C ASP A 719 -38.77 -3.07 23.12
N PRO A 720 -37.89 -2.46 23.94
CA PRO A 720 -37.41 -1.10 23.71
C PRO A 720 -36.85 -0.88 22.30
N LEU A 721 -36.03 -1.80 21.79
CA LEU A 721 -35.42 -1.67 20.46
C LEU A 721 -36.47 -1.68 19.34
N MET A 722 -37.43 -2.61 19.38
CA MET A 722 -38.55 -2.64 18.42
C MET A 722 -39.42 -1.38 18.51
N ARG A 723 -39.60 -0.82 19.72
CA ARG A 723 -40.26 0.48 19.90
C ARG A 723 -39.49 1.59 19.19
N LEU A 724 -38.16 1.67 19.39
CA LEU A 724 -37.31 2.65 18.73
C LEU A 724 -37.35 2.52 17.20
N MET A 725 -37.37 1.30 16.66
CA MET A 725 -37.49 1.07 15.21
C MET A 725 -38.81 1.62 14.64
N ARG A 726 -39.94 1.38 15.32
CA ARG A 726 -41.24 1.97 14.93
C ARG A 726 -41.23 3.49 15.01
N GLU A 727 -40.67 4.05 16.07
CA GLU A 727 -40.60 5.51 16.29
C GLU A 727 -39.72 6.18 15.23
N CYS A 728 -38.61 5.55 14.84
CA CYS A 728 -37.74 5.99 13.75
C CYS A 728 -38.54 6.09 12.44
N ASP A 729 -39.22 5.00 12.07
CA ASP A 729 -40.02 4.93 10.84
C ASP A 729 -41.19 5.92 10.85
N ALA A 730 -41.92 6.04 11.98
CA ALA A 730 -43.02 6.99 12.13
C ALA A 730 -42.57 8.45 12.03
N ALA A 731 -41.31 8.75 12.38
CA ALA A 731 -40.69 10.05 12.21
C ALA A 731 -40.12 10.28 10.79
N GLY A 732 -40.32 9.34 9.86
CA GLY A 732 -39.77 9.40 8.50
C GLY A 732 -38.26 9.14 8.41
N LYS A 733 -37.63 8.65 9.49
CA LYS A 733 -36.19 8.37 9.54
C LYS A 733 -35.92 6.91 9.17
N PRO A 734 -34.97 6.62 8.27
CA PRO A 734 -34.78 5.27 7.76
C PRO A 734 -34.20 4.32 8.82
N VAL A 735 -34.71 3.09 8.81
CA VAL A 735 -34.18 1.96 9.57
C VAL A 735 -33.55 0.95 8.61
N ALA A 736 -32.37 0.43 8.92
CA ALA A 736 -31.78 -0.74 8.27
C ALA A 736 -31.72 -1.90 9.28
N GLY A 737 -32.67 -2.82 9.19
CA GLY A 737 -32.66 -4.07 9.96
C GLY A 737 -31.88 -5.12 9.19
N ILE A 738 -30.68 -5.48 9.67
CA ILE A 738 -29.83 -6.49 9.03
C ILE A 738 -29.89 -7.77 9.86
N ARG A 739 -30.26 -8.88 9.21
CA ARG A 739 -30.44 -10.19 9.83
C ARG A 739 -31.48 -10.25 10.93
N HIS A 740 -31.11 -10.59 12.16
CA HIS A 740 -32.06 -10.58 13.25
C HIS A 740 -32.68 -9.17 13.43
N GLY A 741 -31.98 -8.09 13.04
CA GLY A 741 -32.59 -6.76 12.89
C GLY A 741 -33.72 -6.68 11.84
N CYS A 742 -33.68 -7.45 10.75
CA CYS A 742 -34.76 -7.60 9.78
C CYS A 742 -36.00 -8.23 10.43
N HIS A 743 -35.81 -9.26 11.24
CA HIS A 743 -36.88 -9.94 11.98
C HIS A 743 -37.50 -9.02 13.03
N LEU A 744 -36.68 -8.30 13.79
CA LEU A 744 -37.15 -7.30 14.75
C LEU A 744 -37.94 -6.18 14.06
N LEU A 745 -37.52 -5.74 12.86
CA LEU A 745 -38.28 -4.76 12.09
C LEU A 745 -39.65 -5.34 11.65
N ALA A 746 -39.69 -6.60 11.23
CA ALA A 746 -40.95 -7.25 10.87
C ALA A 746 -41.91 -7.33 12.08
N LEU A 747 -41.42 -7.82 13.23
CA LEU A 747 -42.19 -7.88 14.48
C LEU A 747 -42.63 -6.50 14.95
N ALA A 748 -41.74 -5.50 14.86
CA ALA A 748 -42.02 -4.13 15.24
C ALA A 748 -43.25 -3.58 14.50
N HIS A 749 -43.45 -3.96 13.23
CA HIS A 749 -44.58 -3.55 12.40
C HIS A 749 -45.73 -4.57 12.32
N GLY A 750 -45.80 -5.51 13.29
CA GLY A 750 -46.91 -6.46 13.40
C GLY A 750 -46.85 -7.66 12.45
N GLY A 751 -45.69 -7.92 11.85
CA GLY A 751 -45.39 -9.19 11.19
C GLY A 751 -45.13 -10.32 12.20
N SER A 752 -44.85 -11.52 11.69
CA SER A 752 -44.49 -12.71 12.48
C SER A 752 -43.15 -13.27 12.01
N VAL A 753 -42.45 -13.96 12.92
CA VAL A 753 -41.20 -14.68 12.62
C VAL A 753 -41.44 -16.15 12.89
N LYS A 754 -40.95 -17.00 12.00
CA LYS A 754 -41.08 -18.46 12.05
C LYS A 754 -39.78 -19.12 11.67
N ALA A 755 -39.48 -20.26 12.28
CA ALA A 755 -38.39 -21.11 11.86
C ALA A 755 -38.55 -21.51 10.39
N LEU A 756 -37.45 -21.51 9.66
CA LEU A 756 -37.38 -22.14 8.36
C LEU A 756 -37.34 -23.65 8.53
N ASP A 757 -37.95 -24.36 7.58
CA ASP A 757 -37.79 -25.81 7.46
C ASP A 757 -36.32 -26.18 7.20
N GLU A 758 -35.60 -25.31 6.47
CA GLU A 758 -34.17 -25.43 6.17
C GLU A 758 -33.44 -24.08 6.37
N PRO A 759 -32.36 -24.00 7.18
CA PRO A 759 -31.59 -22.79 7.38
C PRO A 759 -30.77 -22.45 6.14
N GLU A 760 -30.45 -21.18 6.00
CA GLU A 760 -29.59 -20.66 4.94
C GLU A 760 -28.25 -20.19 5.53
N PHE A 761 -27.18 -20.88 5.15
CA PHE A 761 -25.80 -20.45 5.33
C PHE A 761 -25.11 -20.35 3.97
N GLY A 762 -24.39 -19.25 3.74
CA GLY A 762 -23.57 -19.04 2.55
C GLY A 762 -24.07 -17.91 1.66
N PHE A 763 -23.49 -17.81 0.47
CA PHE A 763 -23.84 -16.79 -0.51
C PHE A 763 -24.93 -17.32 -1.44
N SER A 764 -26.04 -16.58 -1.53
CA SER A 764 -27.15 -16.87 -2.44
C SER A 764 -27.53 -15.62 -3.23
N GLN A 765 -28.03 -15.77 -4.45
CA GLN A 765 -28.42 -14.65 -5.29
C GLN A 765 -29.92 -14.37 -5.13
N PRO A 766 -30.33 -13.31 -4.40
CA PRO A 766 -31.74 -12.95 -4.34
C PRO A 766 -32.20 -12.30 -5.64
N ARG A 767 -33.47 -12.49 -5.96
CA ARG A 767 -34.14 -11.93 -7.15
C ARG A 767 -34.96 -10.71 -6.74
N ARG A 768 -34.79 -9.60 -7.47
CA ARG A 768 -35.67 -8.44 -7.31
C ARG A 768 -37.09 -8.76 -7.75
N THR A 769 -38.07 -8.37 -6.95
CA THR A 769 -39.48 -8.29 -7.35
C THR A 769 -39.68 -7.12 -8.33
N GLU A 770 -40.89 -6.94 -8.88
CA GLU A 770 -41.20 -5.77 -9.70
C GLU A 770 -41.01 -4.45 -8.92
N LEU A 771 -41.43 -4.43 -7.65
CA LEU A 771 -41.22 -3.30 -6.75
C LEU A 771 -39.73 -3.09 -6.44
N GLY A 772 -38.98 -4.17 -6.23
CA GLY A 772 -37.54 -4.10 -5.98
C GLY A 772 -36.72 -3.54 -7.15
N ARG A 773 -37.19 -3.67 -8.40
CA ARG A 773 -36.50 -3.11 -9.57
C ARG A 773 -36.60 -1.59 -9.68
N VAL A 774 -37.66 -1.01 -9.13
CA VAL A 774 -37.90 0.45 -9.16
C VAL A 774 -37.61 1.14 -7.84
N ASP A 775 -37.25 0.38 -6.79
CA ASP A 775 -36.88 0.93 -5.49
C ASP A 775 -35.55 1.70 -5.56
N SER A 776 -35.47 2.81 -4.82
CA SER A 776 -34.33 3.72 -4.85
C SER A 776 -33.05 3.15 -4.23
N VAL A 777 -33.17 2.23 -3.26
CA VAL A 777 -32.04 1.67 -2.50
C VAL A 777 -31.55 0.38 -3.15
N VAL A 778 -32.47 -0.49 -3.57
CA VAL A 778 -32.11 -1.82 -4.09
C VAL A 778 -32.28 -1.99 -5.60
N GLY A 779 -32.96 -1.06 -6.28
CA GLY A 779 -33.25 -1.10 -7.73
C GLY A 779 -32.10 -0.67 -8.66
N GLY A 780 -30.92 -0.43 -8.12
CA GLY A 780 -29.74 0.10 -8.82
C GLY A 780 -29.16 -0.68 -10.00
N THR A 781 -28.22 -0.03 -10.68
CA THR A 781 -27.61 -0.41 -11.96
C THR A 781 -26.91 -1.76 -11.92
N GLY A 782 -27.53 -2.75 -12.55
CA GLY A 782 -26.95 -4.08 -12.75
C GLY A 782 -27.63 -5.17 -11.92
N PRO A 783 -27.32 -6.43 -12.21
CA PRO A 783 -27.90 -7.59 -11.53
C PRO A 783 -27.40 -7.73 -10.08
N VAL A 784 -28.29 -8.15 -9.17
CA VAL A 784 -27.96 -8.36 -7.74
C VAL A 784 -26.88 -9.43 -7.63
N PRO A 785 -25.80 -9.22 -6.84
CA PRO A 785 -24.79 -10.25 -6.62
C PRO A 785 -25.30 -11.33 -5.69
N GLU A 786 -24.51 -12.39 -5.49
CA GLU A 786 -24.74 -13.29 -4.37
C GLU A 786 -24.38 -12.57 -3.06
N LEU A 787 -25.22 -12.73 -2.03
CA LEU A 787 -25.09 -12.03 -0.75
C LEU A 787 -25.04 -13.05 0.38
N MET A 788 -24.22 -12.78 1.40
CA MET A 788 -24.00 -13.71 2.50
C MET A 788 -25.21 -13.78 3.43
N GLY A 789 -25.81 -14.95 3.58
CA GLY A 789 -26.81 -15.29 4.59
C GLY A 789 -26.26 -16.29 5.62
N TYR A 790 -26.72 -16.15 6.86
CA TYR A 790 -26.58 -17.16 7.93
C TYR A 790 -27.78 -17.17 8.90
N HIS A 791 -28.97 -17.65 8.50
CA HIS A 791 -30.21 -17.67 9.32
C HIS A 791 -30.87 -19.05 9.38
N CYS A 792 -31.70 -19.24 10.40
CA CYS A 792 -32.63 -20.36 10.52
C CYS A 792 -34.09 -19.94 10.71
N ASP A 793 -34.36 -18.63 10.69
CA ASP A 793 -35.69 -18.04 10.80
C ASP A 793 -36.05 -17.29 9.50
N SER A 794 -37.34 -17.09 9.30
CA SER A 794 -37.93 -16.27 8.24
C SER A 794 -39.06 -15.43 8.82
N PHE A 795 -39.54 -14.46 8.06
CA PHE A 795 -40.59 -13.56 8.47
C PHE A 795 -41.76 -13.54 7.51
N ASP A 796 -42.93 -13.22 8.04
CA ASP A 796 -44.09 -12.82 7.26
C ASP A 796 -44.07 -11.30 7.07
N LEU A 797 -44.51 -10.88 5.88
CA LEU A 797 -44.43 -9.48 5.48
C LEU A 797 -45.39 -8.65 6.35
N PRO A 798 -44.93 -7.60 7.04
CA PRO A 798 -45.82 -6.72 7.80
C PRO A 798 -46.89 -6.09 6.91
N SER A 799 -48.04 -5.75 7.49
CA SER A 799 -49.11 -5.08 6.74
C SER A 799 -48.60 -3.75 6.17
N GLY A 800 -48.83 -3.52 4.87
CA GLY A 800 -48.37 -2.31 4.17
C GLY A 800 -46.89 -2.31 3.75
N ALA A 801 -46.12 -3.36 4.05
CA ALA A 801 -44.76 -3.49 3.55
C ALA A 801 -44.74 -3.97 2.08
N SER A 802 -43.70 -3.55 1.35
CA SER A 802 -43.41 -3.95 -0.03
C SER A 802 -42.28 -4.97 -0.03
N LEU A 803 -42.52 -6.15 -0.60
CA LEU A 803 -41.48 -7.16 -0.80
C LEU A 803 -40.58 -6.73 -1.97
N LEU A 804 -39.28 -6.58 -1.72
CA LEU A 804 -38.32 -6.06 -2.69
C LEU A 804 -37.43 -7.15 -3.29
N MET A 805 -37.06 -8.15 -2.48
CA MET A 805 -36.31 -9.31 -2.96
C MET A 805 -36.80 -10.62 -2.35
N GLU A 806 -36.69 -11.66 -3.15
CA GLU A 806 -37.02 -13.04 -2.80
C GLU A 806 -35.81 -13.94 -3.06
N GLY A 807 -35.63 -14.97 -2.24
CA GLY A 807 -34.67 -16.04 -2.49
C GLY A 807 -35.16 -16.99 -3.59
N ALA A 808 -34.31 -17.95 -3.95
CA ALA A 808 -34.62 -18.91 -5.01
C ALA A 808 -35.85 -19.78 -4.70
N SER A 809 -36.16 -19.97 -3.41
CA SER A 809 -37.27 -20.79 -2.92
C SER A 809 -38.55 -19.98 -2.67
N GLY A 810 -38.55 -18.68 -3.02
CA GLY A 810 -39.67 -17.76 -2.75
C GLY A 810 -39.73 -17.23 -1.31
N ASP A 811 -38.70 -17.55 -0.52
CA ASP A 811 -38.45 -16.97 0.79
C ASP A 811 -38.18 -15.46 0.68
N LYS A 812 -38.59 -14.69 1.70
CA LYS A 812 -38.51 -13.23 1.68
C LYS A 812 -37.11 -12.79 2.12
N GLN A 813 -36.41 -12.07 1.26
CA GLN A 813 -35.00 -11.70 1.48
C GLN A 813 -34.81 -10.21 1.77
N CYS A 814 -35.69 -9.36 1.23
CA CYS A 814 -35.67 -7.94 1.53
C CYS A 814 -37.07 -7.34 1.41
N PHE A 815 -37.45 -6.50 2.38
CA PHE A 815 -38.69 -5.73 2.31
C PHE A 815 -38.45 -4.28 2.71
N LYS A 816 -39.37 -3.43 2.27
CA LYS A 816 -39.50 -2.04 2.70
C LYS A 816 -40.81 -1.86 3.45
N VAL A 817 -40.76 -1.23 4.61
CA VAL A 817 -41.92 -0.83 5.41
C VAL A 817 -41.84 0.68 5.67
N GLY A 818 -43.00 1.31 5.87
CA GLY A 818 -43.07 2.76 6.01
C GLY A 818 -42.56 3.49 4.77
N GLN A 819 -41.91 4.64 4.98
CA GLN A 819 -41.41 5.47 3.88
C GLN A 819 -40.01 5.07 3.40
N CYS A 820 -39.15 4.61 4.30
CA CYS A 820 -37.72 4.43 4.04
C CYS A 820 -37.05 3.39 4.95
N SER A 821 -37.81 2.48 5.58
CA SER A 821 -37.26 1.43 6.44
C SER A 821 -37.12 0.11 5.71
N TYR A 822 -35.95 -0.52 5.80
CA TYR A 822 -35.59 -1.72 5.05
C TYR A 822 -35.18 -2.86 5.98
N GLY A 823 -35.75 -4.03 5.76
CA GLY A 823 -35.29 -5.29 6.34
C GLY A 823 -34.48 -6.08 5.31
N PHE A 824 -33.29 -6.55 5.72
CA PHE A 824 -32.38 -7.36 4.91
C PHE A 824 -32.08 -8.69 5.61
N GLU A 825 -32.50 -9.79 5.00
CA GLU A 825 -32.25 -11.16 5.51
C GLU A 825 -30.82 -11.66 5.21
N PHE A 826 -30.08 -10.90 4.42
CA PHE A 826 -28.67 -11.12 4.11
C PHE A 826 -27.78 -10.04 4.75
N HIS A 827 -26.47 -10.26 4.73
CA HIS A 827 -25.44 -9.32 5.18
C HIS A 827 -24.77 -8.64 3.99
N PRO A 828 -25.25 -7.46 3.55
CA PRO A 828 -24.72 -6.80 2.35
C PRO A 828 -23.27 -6.34 2.51
N GLY A 829 -22.81 -6.12 3.74
CA GLY A 829 -21.44 -5.68 4.05
C GLY A 829 -20.59 -6.72 4.76
N ALA A 830 -20.87 -8.02 4.63
CA ALA A 830 -19.97 -9.04 5.16
C ALA A 830 -18.59 -8.93 4.50
N ASP A 831 -17.53 -8.86 5.31
CA ASP A 831 -16.15 -8.96 4.83
C ASP A 831 -15.57 -10.33 5.15
N SER A 832 -14.35 -10.59 4.68
CA SER A 832 -13.71 -11.89 4.86
C SER A 832 -13.53 -12.28 6.32
N SER A 833 -13.26 -11.32 7.21
CA SER A 833 -13.09 -11.57 8.64
C SER A 833 -14.39 -12.05 9.27
N ILE A 834 -15.52 -11.48 8.84
CA ILE A 834 -16.86 -11.85 9.27
C ILE A 834 -17.21 -13.26 8.79
N VAL A 835 -17.04 -13.54 7.50
CA VAL A 835 -17.38 -14.85 6.93
C VAL A 835 -16.55 -15.95 7.57
N MET A 836 -15.25 -15.76 7.72
CA MET A 836 -14.37 -16.74 8.38
C MET A 836 -14.77 -17.00 9.82
N HIS A 837 -15.15 -15.96 10.56
CA HIS A 837 -15.64 -16.10 11.92
C HIS A 837 -16.93 -16.91 11.98
N TRP A 838 -17.87 -16.67 11.06
CA TRP A 838 -19.12 -17.44 11.01
C TRP A 838 -18.93 -18.90 10.60
N ILE A 839 -17.99 -19.19 9.69
CA ILE A 839 -17.61 -20.58 9.36
C ILE A 839 -17.09 -21.28 10.62
N GLU A 840 -16.24 -20.62 11.40
CA GLU A 840 -15.71 -21.18 12.65
C GLU A 840 -16.82 -21.43 13.68
N LEU A 841 -17.71 -20.45 13.89
CA LEU A 841 -18.86 -20.61 14.79
C LEU A 841 -19.76 -21.77 14.34
N PHE A 842 -20.05 -21.86 13.05
CA PHE A 842 -20.85 -22.95 12.48
C PHE A 842 -20.20 -24.32 12.73
N ARG A 843 -18.86 -24.40 12.66
CA ARG A 843 -18.11 -25.63 12.94
C ARG A 843 -18.04 -25.99 14.43
N GLN A 844 -18.23 -25.04 15.33
CA GLN A 844 -18.18 -25.27 16.78
C GLN A 844 -19.55 -25.61 17.39
N ASP A 845 -20.64 -25.31 16.70
CA ASP A 845 -22.00 -25.55 17.19
C ASP A 845 -22.44 -27.02 17.01
N GLU A 846 -22.37 -27.82 18.06
CA GLU A 846 -22.80 -29.23 18.07
C GLU A 846 -24.30 -29.39 17.81
N SER A 847 -25.15 -28.43 18.20
CA SER A 847 -26.61 -28.49 17.98
C SER A 847 -26.99 -28.38 16.50
N ILE A 848 -26.16 -27.67 15.72
CA ILE A 848 -26.28 -27.55 14.27
C ILE A 848 -25.59 -28.73 13.57
N ARG A 849 -24.44 -29.21 14.10
CA ARG A 849 -23.65 -30.32 13.53
C ARG A 849 -24.23 -31.71 13.74
N GLU A 850 -24.97 -31.95 14.80
CA GLU A 850 -25.64 -33.24 15.07
C GLU A 850 -27.08 -33.29 14.54
N GLY A 851 -27.58 -32.16 14.01
CA GLY A 851 -28.91 -32.01 13.44
C GLY A 851 -29.01 -32.30 11.94
N ARG A 852 -30.15 -31.94 11.33
CA ARG A 852 -30.49 -32.16 9.91
C ARG A 852 -29.60 -31.39 8.90
N PHE A 853 -28.66 -30.56 9.35
CA PHE A 853 -27.88 -29.62 8.52
C PHE A 853 -26.52 -30.15 8.07
N ARG A 854 -26.00 -31.18 8.74
CA ARG A 854 -24.67 -31.77 8.48
C ARG A 854 -24.47 -32.27 7.04
N MET A 855 -25.53 -32.77 6.41
CA MET A 855 -25.46 -33.28 5.03
C MET A 855 -25.43 -32.18 3.97
N ARG A 856 -25.88 -30.95 4.29
CA ARG A 856 -25.96 -29.84 3.32
C ARG A 856 -24.73 -28.92 3.39
N TYR A 857 -24.20 -28.70 4.59
CA TYR A 857 -23.05 -27.85 4.87
C TYR A 857 -21.86 -28.69 5.34
N ASP A 858 -21.45 -29.61 4.49
CA ASP A 858 -20.29 -30.47 4.71
C ASP A 858 -18.97 -29.74 4.39
N ASP A 859 -17.85 -30.44 4.54
CA ASP A 859 -16.54 -29.86 4.24
C ASP A 859 -16.42 -29.44 2.76
N ALA A 860 -17.05 -30.17 1.84
CA ALA A 860 -17.06 -29.85 0.42
C ALA A 860 -17.78 -28.53 0.11
N PHE A 861 -18.89 -28.24 0.80
CA PHE A 861 -19.56 -26.94 0.72
C PHE A 861 -18.62 -25.80 1.15
N PHE A 862 -17.93 -25.94 2.29
CA PHE A 862 -17.04 -24.88 2.78
C PHE A 862 -15.81 -24.71 1.90
N GLU A 863 -15.26 -25.79 1.35
CA GLU A 863 -14.18 -25.72 0.36
C GLU A 863 -14.63 -24.95 -0.90
N ALA A 864 -15.82 -25.28 -1.45
CA ALA A 864 -16.38 -24.57 -2.61
C ALA A 864 -16.65 -23.08 -2.32
N LEU A 865 -17.17 -22.77 -1.13
CA LEU A 865 -17.38 -21.39 -0.68
C LEU A 865 -16.06 -20.63 -0.63
N MET A 866 -15.02 -21.21 -0.02
CA MET A 866 -13.72 -20.57 0.12
C MET A 866 -13.04 -20.28 -1.22
N THR A 867 -13.21 -21.16 -2.20
CA THR A 867 -12.70 -20.96 -3.57
C THR A 867 -13.33 -19.75 -4.25
N ARG A 868 -14.62 -19.51 -4.03
CA ARG A 868 -15.38 -18.41 -4.66
C ARG A 868 -15.39 -17.12 -3.83
N LEU A 869 -15.03 -17.20 -2.56
CA LEU A 869 -15.18 -16.12 -1.58
C LEU A 869 -14.57 -14.78 -2.01
N PRO A 870 -13.36 -14.70 -2.59
CA PRO A 870 -12.81 -13.42 -3.05
C PRO A 870 -13.73 -12.66 -4.02
N LEU A 871 -14.40 -13.38 -4.93
CA LEU A 871 -15.29 -12.80 -5.94
C LEU A 871 -16.61 -12.38 -5.33
N LEU A 872 -17.18 -13.26 -4.51
CA LEU A 872 -18.41 -13.01 -3.76
C LEU A 872 -18.28 -11.74 -2.91
N LEU A 873 -17.13 -11.55 -2.25
CA LEU A 873 -16.83 -10.34 -1.48
C LEU A 873 -16.68 -9.10 -2.36
N ALA A 874 -15.96 -9.21 -3.50
CA ALA A 874 -15.77 -8.07 -4.41
C ALA A 874 -17.10 -7.57 -5.00
N ASP A 875 -17.98 -8.48 -5.41
CA ASP A 875 -19.29 -8.15 -5.97
C ASP A 875 -20.24 -7.59 -4.88
N SER A 876 -20.24 -8.20 -3.69
CA SER A 876 -21.01 -7.71 -2.55
C SER A 876 -20.54 -6.33 -2.08
N GLU A 877 -19.23 -6.02 -2.17
CA GLU A 877 -18.67 -4.70 -1.82
C GLU A 877 -19.27 -3.59 -2.69
N ALA A 878 -19.31 -3.79 -4.01
CA ALA A 878 -19.86 -2.80 -4.95
C ALA A 878 -21.36 -2.58 -4.73
N PHE A 879 -22.11 -3.66 -4.47
CA PHE A 879 -23.52 -3.57 -4.14
C PHE A 879 -23.77 -2.88 -2.80
N CYS A 880 -22.99 -3.21 -1.77
CA CYS A 880 -23.03 -2.55 -0.46
C CYS A 880 -22.81 -1.05 -0.59
N ARG A 881 -21.82 -0.64 -1.40
CA ARG A 881 -21.52 0.76 -1.68
C ARG A 881 -22.71 1.52 -2.23
N HIS A 882 -23.31 0.99 -3.30
CA HIS A 882 -24.48 1.58 -3.91
C HIS A 882 -25.64 1.68 -2.93
N MET A 883 -25.96 0.58 -2.25
CA MET A 883 -27.08 0.49 -1.33
C MET A 883 -26.92 1.45 -0.14
N VAL A 884 -25.73 1.53 0.47
CA VAL A 884 -25.44 2.47 1.58
C VAL A 884 -25.57 3.91 1.11
N GLN A 885 -25.02 4.25 -0.06
CA GLN A 885 -25.15 5.59 -0.63
C GLN A 885 -26.62 5.98 -0.80
N LYS A 886 -27.43 5.10 -1.42
CA LYS A 886 -28.86 5.36 -1.64
C LYS A 886 -29.69 5.37 -0.36
N TRP A 887 -29.33 4.53 0.61
CA TRP A 887 -29.96 4.55 1.92
C TRP A 887 -29.68 5.87 2.66
N LEU A 888 -28.44 6.39 2.61
CA LEU A 888 -28.11 7.70 3.18
C LEU A 888 -28.78 8.88 2.46
N GLU A 889 -28.98 8.82 1.14
CA GLU A 889 -29.76 9.84 0.42
C GLU A 889 -31.19 9.96 0.98
N SER A 890 -31.78 8.86 1.46
CA SER A 890 -33.10 8.87 2.12
C SER A 890 -33.09 9.52 3.51
N VAL A 891 -31.94 9.63 4.16
CA VAL A 891 -31.77 10.33 5.44
C VAL A 891 -31.78 11.84 5.26
N VAL A 892 -31.19 12.34 4.17
CA VAL A 892 -31.00 13.78 3.92
C VAL A 892 -32.21 14.44 3.26
N SER A 893 -33.12 13.64 2.70
CA SER A 893 -34.33 14.08 1.99
C SER A 893 -35.52 14.38 2.91
N VAL A 894 -35.35 14.28 4.23
CA VAL A 894 -36.40 14.37 5.26
C VAL A 894 -36.23 15.61 6.14
#